data_AF-A0A4Q1BXM0-F1
#
_entry.id   AF-A0A4Q1BXM0-F1
#
_cell.length_a   1.000
_cell.length_b   1.000
_cell.length_c   1.000
_cell.angle_alpha   90.00
_cell.angle_beta   90.00
_cell.angle_gamma   90.00
#
_symmetry.space_group_name_H-M   'P 1'
#
loop_
_entity.id
_entity.type
_entity.pdbx_description
1 polymer ?
#
loop_
_entity_poly.entity_id
_entity_poly.type
_entity_poly.pdbx_seq_one_letter_code
_entity_poly.pdbx_strand_id
1 'polypeptide(L)'
;MLHRHSASFLLPVLLFFAVLIPTKAQQINGFLFDKLPQDYQLYPRNEQNKGLISITGSSDSNQWNAISILVFRNTSRFSYTQVPIIYRQNRGYFHSQVSIEAELAEYELHIYAIKGKDSVLVTSKKNLVAGDVFLVSGQSNSYNGKEIKKVYQGEYARSFGKYPNYTNTENYNPADTLWSISNNPADVGLWASQIQKYIIEEQKIPVCIINGGSGGSSMEYNLARGTNPADLTQSSGRLYYKVMKAGLLQSVRAFIYRQGENDSNGNALGWLQNFRKHAEILKKEYPSIQKIYLPQINVVDGNYAMQGLLRNDQRRILQEGPFIQGFATLGTTGYDGIHYTPEGYFQSAWEMYRLLDRDFYSKKINPAFESPNLQRAYFGAADKKLIVLEFEENQEMVVQQDTTLLTKLGQQLLRNIRENFYLTSVSLPQLKFDEIKSIKAYGNKVVLKLDRAPKEEIISYIPTYFPKDVFNQFPGPFLKNKGGMRAFSFENIEIKGIELFDTLAHISRFQIIPQNYQLFPRDKKTNQGKILIKGNEQSGLFMAISTILKTNTSVKVYQKKNLKYQNTVAEWSFDLPINAEKTNHTLEIYLIKSANDSVKIATRTHLVAGDAIIVSGGINASASFNETETDDFSRTFGRNSMDNNKIEYSRADTLWSIANSEGYANNVGAFGFAIQKTLSDALQIPIALLNISDHHSTSESLLKSTMDPMLLRSNYGKMLYRIEKAGLKNQIRSYIFRHGEIDSDKLIQPTISFVKQLIQGLKTDFPDLGAFIFCQNDIGNYPTESAAILREFQRNISENYSHIIPFSTLGTKGFTGSIYSKEGYQNNGKEIAELILRLFFNQGNTEVENASPNLKKVIQSQSNPNKLTLVFEEGQNIQYPQTFIHPSGKKLDLNEFISLDNFTFQIQNAKARDHKLELELVSDKSRSSISYLPSFVTSDYYFYPYLGPYIQNSKGKNAFSFYQVKVQKAMKAIPITVKEKKWNAISFQWEKLPSASSYNLWRKLPNESNFNLLGQFGPSTTSYTEIPKSLNLNYQYQLIAINDSTESDPTLLQINLPDSLKSIPISLVKQEKLSIPLSWPKVNDAVKYVLSRQAPGETFKPILQGTDLQYEDKNVSPGISYVYKMQYFTEDGISQTSYLKARAEITLSTEEESKEKIRIFPNPSKSNVTVELGEMISGFATLTNMDGRRLEEWPLAEQNTLRFSLAKYPEGIYFVQVKAVHWPAEIILKVVKIP
;
A
#
# COMPACT_ATOMS: atom_id res chain seq x y z
N MET A 1 -2.80 38.10 42.12
CA MET A 1 -1.43 37.88 42.63
C MET A 1 -0.69 37.06 41.57
N LEU A 2 -0.04 37.70 40.57
CA LEU A 2 1.36 38.20 40.56
C LEU A 2 2.34 37.06 40.90
N HIS A 3 3.25 36.59 40.04
CA HIS A 3 4.05 37.26 39.00
C HIS A 3 4.50 36.32 37.85
N ARG A 4 4.79 36.96 36.71
CA ARG A 4 5.48 36.46 35.49
C ARG A 4 6.98 36.28 35.73
N HIS A 5 7.65 35.43 34.94
CA HIS A 5 8.92 35.69 34.21
C HIS A 5 9.21 34.51 33.26
N SER A 6 9.07 34.62 31.93
CA SER A 6 10.06 35.09 30.92
C SER A 6 11.43 34.41 31.02
N ALA A 7 11.62 33.36 30.21
CA ALA A 7 12.91 32.70 29.97
C ALA A 7 13.60 33.33 28.74
N SER A 8 14.75 33.95 28.97
CA SER A 8 15.70 34.38 27.93
C SER A 8 16.97 33.55 28.07
N PHE A 9 17.41 32.98 26.96
CA PHE A 9 18.67 32.26 26.77
C PHE A 9 19.87 33.10 27.22
N LEU A 10 20.74 32.53 28.06
CA LEU A 10 22.11 32.97 28.26
C LEU A 10 23.00 31.74 28.52
N LEU A 11 23.95 31.52 27.61
CA LEU A 11 25.05 30.55 27.72
C LEU A 11 25.80 30.69 29.04
N PRO A 12 26.30 29.58 29.62
CA PRO A 12 27.59 29.60 30.30
C PRO A 12 28.58 28.68 29.61
N VAL A 13 29.74 29.27 29.33
CA VAL A 13 30.99 28.65 28.86
C VAL A 13 31.45 27.61 29.90
N LEU A 14 31.54 26.34 29.49
CA LEU A 14 32.09 25.25 30.28
C LEU A 14 33.62 25.23 30.15
N LEU A 15 34.30 25.67 31.21
CA LEU A 15 35.72 25.41 31.45
C LEU A 15 35.93 23.92 31.76
N PHE A 16 36.41 23.17 30.77
CA PHE A 16 36.94 21.81 30.95
C PHE A 16 38.34 21.89 31.56
N PHE A 17 38.49 21.59 32.86
CA PHE A 17 39.78 21.14 33.40
C PHE A 17 39.97 19.67 33.00
N ALA A 18 40.65 19.44 31.88
CA ALA A 18 41.13 18.11 31.51
C ALA A 18 42.35 17.77 32.37
N VAL A 19 42.27 16.68 33.13
CA VAL A 19 43.46 15.98 33.62
C VAL A 19 44.23 15.49 32.38
N LEU A 20 45.36 16.15 32.11
CA LEU A 20 46.29 15.80 31.04
C LEU A 20 46.93 14.44 31.36
N ILE A 21 46.40 13.37 30.78
CA ILE A 21 47.15 12.11 30.63
C ILE A 21 47.96 12.26 29.33
N PRO A 22 49.29 12.06 29.34
CA PRO A 22 50.11 12.14 28.15
C PRO A 22 49.70 11.04 27.16
N THR A 23 48.96 11.41 26.12
CA THR A 23 48.74 10.54 24.96
C THR A 23 50.08 10.38 24.26
N LYS A 24 50.61 9.14 24.20
CA LYS A 24 51.75 8.84 23.34
C LYS A 24 51.30 9.07 21.90
N ALA A 25 51.69 10.20 21.34
CA ALA A 25 51.38 10.51 19.96
C ALA A 25 52.12 9.54 19.02
N GLN A 26 51.44 9.07 17.98
CA GLN A 26 52.00 8.10 17.03
C GLN A 26 52.61 8.85 15.85
N GLN A 27 53.90 8.65 15.59
CA GLN A 27 54.56 9.22 14.43
C GLN A 27 54.44 8.26 13.23
N ILE A 28 53.73 8.67 12.18
CA ILE A 28 53.51 7.89 10.96
C ILE A 28 53.74 8.81 9.75
N ASN A 29 54.68 8.44 8.87
CA ASN A 29 54.97 9.16 7.62
C ASN A 29 55.15 10.69 7.80
N GLY A 30 55.83 11.12 8.87
CA GLY A 30 56.11 12.53 9.17
C GLY A 30 54.95 13.31 9.83
N PHE A 31 53.89 12.62 10.22
CA PHE A 31 52.78 13.16 11.00
C PHE A 31 52.78 12.57 12.40
N LEU A 32 52.58 13.41 13.41
CA LEU A 32 52.44 13.03 14.81
C LEU A 32 50.95 13.07 15.18
N PHE A 33 50.32 11.91 15.33
CA PHE A 33 48.90 11.80 15.66
C PHE A 33 48.66 11.71 17.16
N ASP A 34 47.90 12.65 17.70
CA ASP A 34 47.41 12.64 19.09
C ASP A 34 46.18 11.73 19.24
N LYS A 35 45.33 11.69 18.21
CA LYS A 35 44.18 10.80 18.10
C LYS A 35 44.14 10.19 16.70
N LEU A 36 44.27 8.86 16.64
CA LEU A 36 44.17 8.06 15.43
C LEU A 36 43.51 6.72 15.80
N PRO A 37 42.56 6.21 14.99
CA PRO A 37 41.95 4.90 15.24
C PRO A 37 42.96 3.76 15.24
N GLN A 38 42.65 2.66 15.91
CA GLN A 38 43.28 1.36 15.72
C GLN A 38 42.40 0.48 14.82
N ASP A 39 42.99 -0.50 14.15
CA ASP A 39 42.21 -1.50 13.44
C ASP A 39 41.28 -2.25 14.42
N TYR A 40 40.11 -2.67 13.94
CA TYR A 40 39.05 -3.30 14.75
C TYR A 40 38.45 -2.41 15.86
N GLN A 41 38.81 -1.13 15.97
CA GLN A 41 38.30 -0.30 17.06
C GLN A 41 36.79 -0.08 16.99
N LEU A 42 36.12 -0.28 18.13
CA LEU A 42 34.72 0.11 18.30
C LEU A 42 34.62 1.52 18.87
N TYR A 43 33.78 2.34 18.24
CA TYR A 43 33.39 3.66 18.72
C TYR A 43 32.02 3.60 19.40
N PRO A 44 31.89 4.04 20.66
CA PRO A 44 30.62 4.05 21.34
C PRO A 44 29.59 4.89 20.60
N ARG A 45 28.41 4.34 20.36
CA ARG A 45 27.33 5.05 19.70
C ARG A 45 26.68 6.06 20.65
N ASN A 46 26.34 7.23 20.12
CA ASN A 46 25.54 8.23 20.82
C ASN A 46 24.03 7.92 20.71
N GLU A 47 23.20 8.80 21.26
CA GLU A 47 21.73 8.69 21.22
C GLU A 47 21.18 8.74 19.79
N GLN A 48 21.93 9.32 18.83
CA GLN A 48 21.60 9.35 17.41
C GLN A 48 22.10 8.09 16.66
N ASN A 49 22.51 7.05 17.39
CA ASN A 49 23.02 5.79 16.85
C ASN A 49 24.31 5.92 16.02
N LYS A 50 25.18 6.90 16.35
CA LYS A 50 26.42 7.18 15.62
C LYS A 50 27.65 7.12 16.50
N GLY A 51 28.74 6.54 15.99
CA GLY A 51 30.06 6.61 16.59
C GLY A 51 30.86 7.78 16.02
N LEU A 52 31.51 8.55 16.89
CA LEU A 52 32.31 9.71 16.50
C LEU A 52 33.80 9.43 16.60
N ILE A 53 34.48 9.47 15.46
CA ILE A 53 35.91 9.23 15.32
C ILE A 53 36.62 10.57 15.25
N SER A 54 37.42 10.90 16.28
CA SER A 54 38.28 12.10 16.26
C SER A 54 39.65 11.76 15.70
N ILE A 55 40.10 12.54 14.71
CA ILE A 55 41.44 12.45 14.13
C ILE A 55 42.14 13.78 14.39
N THR A 56 43.23 13.75 15.14
CA THR A 56 43.96 14.96 15.51
C THR A 56 45.44 14.68 15.48
N GLY A 57 46.21 15.62 14.95
CA GLY A 57 47.65 15.50 14.91
C GLY A 57 48.32 16.75 14.40
N SER A 58 49.62 16.62 14.23
CA SER A 58 50.49 17.68 13.74
C SER A 58 51.53 17.16 12.75
N SER A 59 52.18 18.07 12.03
CA SER A 59 53.33 17.78 11.18
C SER A 59 54.39 18.86 11.37
N ASP A 60 55.65 18.43 11.47
CA ASP A 60 56.81 19.33 11.49
C ASP A 60 57.19 19.83 10.08
N SER A 61 56.52 19.34 9.03
CA SER A 61 56.73 19.79 7.66
C SER A 61 55.75 20.90 7.27
N ASN A 62 56.27 22.01 6.72
CA ASN A 62 55.49 23.16 6.24
C ASN A 62 54.96 23.02 4.80
N GLN A 63 55.14 21.86 4.17
CA GLN A 63 54.79 21.67 2.76
C GLN A 63 53.34 21.23 2.50
N TRP A 64 52.56 20.94 3.55
CA TRP A 64 51.24 20.32 3.44
C TRP A 64 50.13 21.38 3.57
N ASN A 65 49.17 21.37 2.65
CA ASN A 65 48.06 22.32 2.66
C ASN A 65 46.89 21.84 3.54
N ALA A 66 46.61 20.53 3.53
CA ALA A 66 45.44 19.95 4.18
C ALA A 66 45.64 18.46 4.47
N ILE A 67 44.80 17.91 5.35
CA ILE A 67 44.56 16.47 5.49
C ILE A 67 43.21 16.15 4.86
N SER A 68 43.14 15.08 4.09
CA SER A 68 41.87 14.51 3.64
C SER A 68 41.65 13.11 4.20
N ILE A 69 40.40 12.81 4.53
CA ILE A 69 39.97 11.54 5.11
C ILE A 69 38.91 10.98 4.19
N LEU A 70 39.22 9.84 3.60
CA LEU A 70 38.34 9.07 2.75
C LEU A 70 37.81 7.89 3.57
N VAL A 71 36.49 7.82 3.72
CA VAL A 71 35.81 6.78 4.50
C VAL A 71 35.19 5.78 3.54
N PHE A 72 35.40 4.50 3.80
CA PHE A 72 34.72 3.40 3.15
C PHE A 72 33.78 2.72 4.15
N ARG A 73 32.67 2.20 3.66
CA ARG A 73 31.68 1.39 4.39
C ARG A 73 31.47 0.12 3.60
N ASN A 74 31.79 -1.04 4.17
CA ASN A 74 31.81 -2.34 3.49
C ASN A 74 32.52 -2.26 2.13
N THR A 75 33.77 -1.77 2.13
CA THR A 75 34.63 -1.56 0.95
C THR A 75 34.16 -0.49 -0.07
N SER A 76 32.93 0.03 0.06
CA SER A 76 32.40 1.08 -0.83
C SER A 76 32.75 2.47 -0.29
N ARG A 77 33.16 3.38 -1.17
CA ARG A 77 33.43 4.77 -0.80
C ARG A 77 32.17 5.41 -0.21
N PHE A 78 32.25 5.87 1.03
CA PHE A 78 31.13 6.36 1.82
C PHE A 78 31.15 7.88 1.99
N SER A 79 32.28 8.44 2.42
CA SER A 79 32.40 9.90 2.59
C SER A 79 33.82 10.39 2.39
N TYR A 80 33.95 11.70 2.21
CA TYR A 80 35.22 12.39 2.06
C TYR A 80 35.18 13.69 2.85
N THR A 81 36.21 13.95 3.64
CA THR A 81 36.36 15.19 4.40
C THR A 81 37.77 15.72 4.21
N GLN A 82 37.93 17.02 3.95
CA GLN A 82 39.23 17.68 3.89
C GLN A 82 39.26 18.82 4.91
N VAL A 83 40.32 18.87 5.71
CA VAL A 83 40.55 19.91 6.71
C VAL A 83 41.89 20.59 6.47
N PRO A 84 41.97 21.93 6.57
CA PRO A 84 43.23 22.65 6.39
C PRO A 84 44.21 22.33 7.52
N ILE A 85 45.50 22.38 7.23
CA ILE A 85 46.56 22.34 8.25
C ILE A 85 46.87 23.78 8.66
N ILE A 86 46.77 24.07 9.95
CA ILE A 86 47.00 25.41 10.52
C ILE A 86 48.39 25.46 11.14
N TYR A 87 49.28 26.28 10.58
CA TYR A 87 50.67 26.40 11.05
C TYR A 87 50.80 27.42 12.18
N ARG A 88 51.42 27.00 13.29
CA ARG A 88 51.81 27.84 14.43
C ARG A 88 53.25 27.49 14.84
N GLN A 89 54.13 28.48 14.91
CA GLN A 89 55.55 28.28 15.29
C GLN A 89 56.24 27.16 14.48
N ASN A 90 56.10 27.17 13.14
CA ASN A 90 56.63 26.17 12.21
C ASN A 90 56.10 24.72 12.37
N ARG A 91 55.07 24.48 13.19
CA ARG A 91 54.36 23.19 13.25
C ARG A 91 52.94 23.33 12.73
N GLY A 92 52.52 22.42 11.85
CA GLY A 92 51.17 22.38 11.29
C GLY A 92 50.26 21.51 12.14
N TYR A 93 49.07 21.99 12.47
CA TYR A 93 48.07 21.25 13.27
C TYR A 93 46.80 21.02 12.48
N PHE A 94 46.17 19.86 12.68
CA PHE A 94 44.88 19.55 12.07
C PHE A 94 43.97 18.81 13.06
N HIS A 95 42.67 19.04 12.89
CA HIS A 95 41.62 18.34 13.61
C HIS A 95 40.48 18.03 12.65
N SER A 96 39.98 16.80 12.71
CA SER A 96 38.79 16.38 11.99
C SER A 96 38.00 15.39 12.83
N GLN A 97 36.69 15.33 12.57
CA GLN A 97 35.79 14.37 13.17
C GLN A 97 34.97 13.68 12.07
N VAL A 98 34.98 12.35 12.09
CA VAL A 98 34.21 11.51 11.18
C VAL A 98 33.12 10.80 11.96
N SER A 99 31.91 10.76 11.41
CA SER A 99 30.80 10.00 11.99
C SER A 99 30.59 8.71 11.20
N ILE A 100 30.39 7.60 11.92
CA ILE A 100 30.01 6.30 11.36
C ILE A 100 28.72 5.81 12.04
N GLU A 101 27.86 5.10 11.33
CA GLU A 101 26.60 4.58 11.88
C GLU A 101 26.86 3.31 12.72
N ALA A 102 26.09 3.12 13.79
CA ALA A 102 26.14 1.91 14.61
C ALA A 102 25.23 0.83 14.00
N GLU A 103 25.84 -0.02 13.17
CA GLU A 103 25.20 -1.03 12.34
C GLU A 103 26.17 -2.15 12.00
N LEU A 104 25.68 -3.24 11.39
CA LEU A 104 26.52 -4.33 10.89
C LEU A 104 27.23 -3.95 9.57
N ALA A 105 28.12 -2.97 9.66
CA ALA A 105 29.02 -2.56 8.59
C ALA A 105 30.40 -2.23 9.15
N GLU A 106 31.44 -2.67 8.45
CA GLU A 106 32.82 -2.29 8.77
C GLU A 106 33.23 -1.06 7.98
N TYR A 107 33.87 -0.13 8.67
CA TYR A 107 34.35 1.12 8.13
C TYR A 107 35.87 1.12 8.00
N GLU A 108 36.38 1.72 6.92
CA GLU A 108 37.80 1.95 6.71
C GLU A 108 38.09 3.43 6.48
N LEU A 109 39.14 3.96 7.08
CA LEU A 109 39.56 5.36 6.94
C LEU A 109 40.92 5.38 6.23
N HIS A 110 40.99 6.05 5.08
CA HIS A 110 42.25 6.35 4.40
C HIS A 110 42.56 7.83 4.58
N ILE A 111 43.69 8.13 5.21
CA ILE A 111 44.09 9.50 5.56
C ILE A 111 45.22 9.92 4.61
N TYR A 112 45.00 10.98 3.85
CA TYR A 112 45.96 11.55 2.91
C TYR A 112 46.43 12.93 3.33
N ALA A 113 47.69 13.25 3.06
CA ALA A 113 48.23 14.60 3.14
C ALA A 113 48.26 15.24 1.76
N ILE A 114 47.80 16.48 1.65
CA ILE A 114 47.61 17.20 0.38
C ILE A 114 48.71 18.25 0.21
N LYS A 115 49.33 18.29 -0.98
CA LYS A 115 50.30 19.32 -1.41
C LYS A 115 49.91 19.83 -2.80
N GLY A 116 49.36 21.04 -2.87
CA GLY A 116 48.82 21.62 -4.10
C GLY A 116 47.68 20.75 -4.67
N LYS A 117 47.90 20.18 -5.86
CA LYS A 117 46.96 19.25 -6.52
C LYS A 117 47.29 17.77 -6.28
N ASP A 118 48.39 17.47 -5.58
CA ASP A 118 48.86 16.10 -5.32
C ASP A 118 48.51 15.65 -3.89
N SER A 119 48.47 14.34 -3.66
CA SER A 119 48.15 13.74 -2.36
C SER A 119 48.93 12.45 -2.10
N VAL A 120 49.39 12.25 -0.86
CA VAL A 120 50.05 11.01 -0.42
C VAL A 120 49.24 10.33 0.68
N LEU A 121 49.09 9.00 0.61
CA LEU A 121 48.47 8.23 1.68
C LEU A 121 49.39 8.22 2.91
N VAL A 122 48.93 8.80 4.02
CA VAL A 122 49.66 8.82 5.29
C VAL A 122 49.44 7.50 6.03
N THR A 123 48.20 7.05 6.19
CA THR A 123 47.85 5.80 6.88
C THR A 123 46.44 5.35 6.52
N SER A 124 46.13 4.08 6.76
CA SER A 124 44.77 3.54 6.72
C SER A 124 44.43 2.79 8.02
N LYS A 125 43.15 2.79 8.39
CA LYS A 125 42.60 2.06 9.53
C LYS A 125 41.36 1.30 9.13
N LYS A 126 41.28 0.02 9.49
CA LYS A 126 40.29 -0.92 8.96
C LYS A 126 39.41 -1.54 10.04
N ASN A 127 38.30 -2.11 9.61
CA ASN A 127 37.38 -2.91 10.43
C ASN A 127 36.79 -2.11 11.61
N LEU A 128 36.67 -0.80 11.44
CA LEU A 128 36.11 0.10 12.44
C LEU A 128 34.59 -0.08 12.50
N VAL A 129 34.03 -0.04 13.70
CA VAL A 129 32.59 -0.20 13.91
C VAL A 129 32.10 0.79 14.95
N ALA A 130 30.80 1.10 14.94
CA ALA A 130 30.17 1.83 16.04
C ALA A 130 29.14 0.95 16.76
N GLY A 131 29.05 1.08 18.07
CA GLY A 131 28.24 0.14 18.85
C GLY A 131 28.17 0.43 20.34
N ASP A 132 27.69 -0.55 21.11
CA ASP A 132 27.56 -0.44 22.56
C ASP A 132 28.71 -1.10 23.32
N VAL A 133 28.99 -0.61 24.53
CA VAL A 133 30.09 -1.09 25.39
C VAL A 133 29.52 -1.61 26.70
N PHE A 134 29.85 -2.85 27.03
CA PHE A 134 29.53 -3.48 28.32
C PHE A 134 30.80 -4.01 28.98
N LEU A 135 30.82 -4.00 30.31
CA LEU A 135 31.87 -4.66 31.08
C LEU A 135 31.33 -5.93 31.73
N VAL A 136 32.16 -6.96 31.78
CA VAL A 136 31.85 -8.21 32.50
C VAL A 136 32.94 -8.44 33.54
N SER A 137 32.56 -8.84 34.76
CA SER A 137 33.51 -9.24 35.80
C SER A 137 32.85 -10.18 36.81
N GLY A 138 33.60 -10.58 37.83
CA GLY A 138 33.21 -11.55 38.85
C GLY A 138 34.23 -12.68 38.90
N GLN A 139 33.74 -13.93 38.92
CA GLN A 139 34.61 -15.11 39.03
C GLN A 139 34.52 -16.04 37.81
N SER A 140 34.77 -17.34 37.99
CA SER A 140 34.81 -18.37 36.95
C SER A 140 33.56 -18.43 36.06
N ASN A 141 32.37 -18.16 36.59
CA ASN A 141 31.13 -18.16 35.79
C ASN A 141 30.95 -16.87 34.96
N SER A 142 31.72 -15.81 35.26
CA SER A 142 31.82 -14.61 34.41
C SER A 142 32.87 -14.76 33.31
N TYR A 143 33.92 -15.55 33.56
CA TYR A 143 35.00 -15.86 32.63
C TYR A 143 35.40 -17.33 32.73
N ASN A 144 34.85 -18.15 31.83
CA ASN A 144 35.01 -19.61 31.81
C ASN A 144 36.19 -20.09 30.92
N GLY A 145 37.12 -19.21 30.56
CA GLY A 145 38.29 -19.53 29.73
C GLY A 145 38.03 -19.71 28.22
N LYS A 146 39.11 -19.94 27.47
CA LYS A 146 39.17 -20.03 25.99
C LYS A 146 38.98 -21.44 25.42
N GLU A 147 39.14 -22.49 26.23
CA GLU A 147 39.21 -23.90 25.77
C GLU A 147 37.87 -24.51 25.34
N ILE A 148 36.81 -23.72 25.22
CA ILE A 148 35.51 -24.20 24.77
C ILE A 148 35.35 -23.91 23.27
N LYS A 149 35.33 -24.95 22.43
CA LYS A 149 35.13 -24.88 20.96
C LYS A 149 33.87 -24.12 20.49
N LYS A 150 32.97 -23.73 21.42
CA LYS A 150 31.69 -23.06 21.15
C LYS A 150 31.70 -21.55 21.43
N VAL A 151 32.85 -20.96 21.79
CA VAL A 151 32.96 -19.51 22.06
C VAL A 151 32.70 -18.71 20.78
N TYR A 152 31.91 -17.64 20.88
CA TYR A 152 31.54 -16.83 19.72
C TYR A 152 32.68 -15.87 19.31
N GLN A 153 32.97 -15.83 18.01
CA GLN A 153 33.96 -14.96 17.36
C GLN A 153 33.34 -14.27 16.16
N GLY A 154 32.32 -13.45 16.40
CA GLY A 154 31.63 -12.71 15.34
C GLY A 154 32.41 -11.52 14.80
N GLU A 155 32.22 -11.23 13.52
CA GLU A 155 32.78 -10.07 12.82
C GLU A 155 32.42 -8.73 13.47
N TYR A 156 31.37 -8.63 14.28
CA TYR A 156 30.97 -7.38 14.95
C TYR A 156 31.14 -7.42 16.48
N ALA A 157 31.70 -8.52 17.00
CA ALA A 157 32.02 -8.68 18.41
C ALA A 157 33.44 -8.16 18.66
N ARG A 158 33.57 -7.08 19.41
CA ARG A 158 34.84 -6.42 19.72
C ARG A 158 35.24 -6.63 21.17
N SER A 159 36.54 -6.61 21.41
CA SER A 159 37.13 -6.58 22.75
C SER A 159 38.47 -5.85 22.69
N PHE A 160 39.03 -5.56 23.86
CA PHE A 160 40.27 -4.81 23.98
C PHE A 160 41.20 -5.43 25.01
N GLY A 161 42.42 -5.69 24.57
CA GLY A 161 43.52 -6.19 25.38
C GLY A 161 43.43 -7.68 25.70
N LYS A 162 44.60 -8.35 25.70
CA LYS A 162 44.70 -9.79 25.97
C LYS A 162 44.30 -10.11 27.42
N TYR A 163 43.77 -11.30 27.64
CA TYR A 163 43.54 -11.82 28.98
C TYR A 163 44.81 -12.51 29.49
N PRO A 164 45.32 -12.22 30.71
CA PRO A 164 46.58 -12.78 31.18
C PRO A 164 46.49 -14.32 31.37
N ASN A 165 45.55 -14.78 32.19
CA ASN A 165 45.28 -16.20 32.44
C ASN A 165 43.86 -16.40 33.05
N TYR A 166 43.42 -17.65 33.24
CA TYR A 166 42.07 -17.98 33.77
C TYR A 166 41.76 -17.35 35.14
N THR A 167 42.71 -17.39 36.07
CA THR A 167 42.55 -16.84 37.42
C THR A 167 42.68 -15.33 37.47
N ASN A 168 43.23 -14.71 36.41
CA ASN A 168 43.59 -13.30 36.35
C ASN A 168 44.42 -12.89 37.57
N THR A 169 45.48 -13.65 37.87
CA THR A 169 46.40 -13.39 38.99
C THR A 169 47.82 -13.05 38.53
N GLU A 170 48.17 -13.37 37.28
CA GLU A 170 49.49 -13.10 36.71
C GLU A 170 49.73 -11.61 36.44
N ASN A 171 51.00 -11.24 36.31
CA ASN A 171 51.40 -9.88 35.94
C ASN A 171 50.87 -9.53 34.55
N TYR A 172 50.10 -8.44 34.46
CA TYR A 172 49.56 -7.98 33.19
C TYR A 172 50.63 -7.24 32.39
N ASN A 173 50.88 -7.65 31.15
CA ASN A 173 51.77 -6.94 30.25
C ASN A 173 51.06 -5.67 29.70
N PRO A 174 51.50 -4.44 30.03
CA PRO A 174 50.85 -3.22 29.58
C PRO A 174 50.81 -3.07 28.04
N ALA A 175 51.69 -3.77 27.32
CA ALA A 175 51.76 -3.78 25.85
C ALA A 175 50.67 -4.61 25.18
N ASP A 176 50.01 -5.52 25.89
CA ASP A 176 48.96 -6.39 25.35
C ASP A 176 47.60 -5.66 25.24
N THR A 177 47.61 -4.42 24.76
CA THR A 177 46.46 -3.50 24.67
C THR A 177 46.15 -3.10 23.23
N LEU A 178 45.58 -4.03 22.47
CA LEU A 178 45.08 -3.80 21.11
C LEU A 178 43.58 -4.11 21.00
N TRP A 179 42.92 -3.42 20.09
CA TRP A 179 41.58 -3.77 19.63
C TRP A 179 41.62 -5.04 18.79
N SER A 180 40.63 -5.90 18.98
CA SER A 180 40.48 -7.12 18.18
C SER A 180 39.03 -7.60 18.16
N ILE A 181 38.76 -8.63 17.36
CA ILE A 181 37.56 -9.42 17.55
C ILE A 181 37.61 -10.12 18.93
N SER A 182 36.45 -10.30 19.56
CA SER A 182 36.35 -11.02 20.83
C SER A 182 36.92 -12.44 20.71
N ASN A 183 37.65 -12.88 21.72
CA ASN A 183 38.29 -14.20 21.81
C ASN A 183 39.42 -14.46 20.80
N ASN A 184 39.92 -13.41 20.14
CA ASN A 184 41.12 -13.48 19.30
C ASN A 184 41.81 -12.10 19.13
N PRO A 185 42.88 -11.78 19.89
CA PRO A 185 43.36 -12.43 21.11
C PRO A 185 42.68 -11.92 22.40
N ALA A 186 41.79 -10.92 22.32
CA ALA A 186 41.14 -10.34 23.49
C ALA A 186 39.98 -11.24 24.00
N ASP A 187 40.30 -12.16 24.90
CA ASP A 187 39.35 -13.16 25.41
C ASP A 187 38.29 -12.56 26.35
N VAL A 188 37.03 -12.93 26.12
CA VAL A 188 35.87 -12.55 26.94
C VAL A 188 35.12 -13.75 27.51
N GLY A 189 35.36 -14.96 27.01
CA GLY A 189 34.72 -16.20 27.49
C GLY A 189 33.38 -16.51 26.82
N LEU A 190 32.87 -17.72 27.07
CA LEU A 190 31.68 -18.28 26.43
C LEU A 190 30.42 -17.49 26.76
N TRP A 191 30.19 -17.21 28.03
CA TRP A 191 28.96 -16.54 28.47
C TRP A 191 28.86 -15.11 27.93
N ALA A 192 29.93 -14.32 28.08
CA ALA A 192 29.97 -12.93 27.62
C ALA A 192 29.90 -12.83 26.09
N SER A 193 30.63 -13.69 25.36
CA SER A 193 30.56 -13.69 23.90
C SER A 193 29.20 -14.13 23.37
N GLN A 194 28.49 -15.00 24.09
CA GLN A 194 27.11 -15.36 23.75
C GLN A 194 26.14 -14.18 23.99
N ILE A 195 26.35 -13.36 25.01
CA ILE A 195 25.60 -12.09 25.19
C ILE A 195 25.87 -11.15 24.00
N GLN A 196 27.13 -10.99 23.58
CA GLN A 196 27.47 -10.21 22.38
C GLN A 196 26.72 -10.74 21.15
N LYS A 197 26.73 -12.07 20.96
CA LYS A 197 26.04 -12.72 19.85
C LYS A 197 24.56 -12.36 19.81
N TYR A 198 23.85 -12.51 20.93
CA TYR A 198 22.42 -12.19 20.98
C TYR A 198 22.13 -10.71 20.69
N ILE A 199 22.93 -9.78 21.22
CA ILE A 199 22.74 -8.36 20.92
C ILE A 199 23.01 -8.08 19.43
N ILE A 200 24.09 -8.61 18.86
CA ILE A 200 24.46 -8.40 17.45
C ILE A 200 23.40 -8.99 16.52
N GLU A 201 22.94 -10.21 16.79
CA GLU A 201 21.96 -10.91 15.96
C GLU A 201 20.57 -10.29 16.04
N GLU A 202 20.13 -9.88 17.24
CA GLU A 202 18.77 -9.35 17.45
C GLU A 202 18.68 -7.84 17.20
N GLN A 203 19.70 -7.07 17.62
CA GLN A 203 19.69 -5.59 17.56
C GLN A 203 20.43 -5.03 16.35
N LYS A 204 21.19 -5.87 15.63
CA LYS A 204 22.00 -5.45 14.48
C LYS A 204 23.00 -4.33 14.81
N ILE A 205 23.48 -4.30 16.06
CA ILE A 205 24.42 -3.32 16.57
C ILE A 205 25.72 -4.04 17.00
N PRO A 206 26.90 -3.60 16.54
CA PRO A 206 28.18 -4.08 17.04
C PRO A 206 28.33 -3.90 18.55
N VAL A 207 29.07 -4.79 19.21
CA VAL A 207 29.21 -4.76 20.68
C VAL A 207 30.64 -4.96 21.11
N CYS A 208 31.11 -4.09 22.00
CA CYS A 208 32.34 -4.30 22.75
C CYS A 208 32.03 -4.87 24.13
N ILE A 209 32.67 -6.00 24.47
CA ILE A 209 32.77 -6.46 25.86
C ILE A 209 34.24 -6.53 26.26
N ILE A 210 34.57 -5.93 27.40
CA ILE A 210 35.85 -6.15 28.07
C ILE A 210 35.56 -6.91 29.35
N ASN A 211 36.11 -8.12 29.46
CA ASN A 211 35.95 -8.97 30.63
C ASN A 211 37.12 -8.76 31.61
N GLY A 212 36.84 -8.81 32.91
CA GLY A 212 37.81 -8.78 34.01
C GLY A 212 37.50 -9.81 35.10
N GLY A 213 36.83 -10.92 34.77
CA GLY A 213 36.49 -11.99 35.70
C GLY A 213 37.68 -12.83 36.18
N SER A 214 37.83 -13.00 37.49
CA SER A 214 38.95 -13.75 38.07
C SER A 214 38.48 -15.12 38.58
N GLY A 215 38.85 -16.21 37.90
CA GLY A 215 38.49 -17.57 38.31
C GLY A 215 38.82 -17.84 39.80
N GLY A 216 37.81 -18.24 40.58
CA GLY A 216 37.94 -18.52 42.02
C GLY A 216 38.03 -17.29 42.95
N SER A 217 37.86 -16.07 42.44
CA SER A 217 37.96 -14.85 43.26
C SER A 217 36.82 -14.68 44.28
N SER A 218 37.17 -14.11 45.45
CA SER A 218 36.20 -13.62 46.44
C SER A 218 35.71 -12.21 46.08
N MET A 219 34.65 -11.76 46.75
CA MET A 219 34.18 -10.38 46.66
C MET A 219 35.24 -9.38 47.15
N GLU A 220 36.02 -9.74 48.18
CA GLU A 220 37.14 -8.92 48.68
C GLU A 220 38.22 -8.72 47.61
N TYR A 221 38.62 -9.79 46.92
CA TYR A 221 39.60 -9.71 45.84
C TYR A 221 39.15 -8.79 44.70
N ASN A 222 37.87 -8.88 44.31
CA ASN A 222 37.31 -8.02 43.26
C ASN A 222 37.07 -6.57 43.72
N LEU A 223 36.90 -6.37 45.04
CA LEU A 223 36.76 -5.06 45.67
C LEU A 223 38.11 -4.36 45.83
N ALA A 224 39.22 -5.08 45.98
CA ALA A 224 40.55 -4.50 46.21
C ALA A 224 40.87 -3.38 45.20
N ARG A 225 41.35 -2.24 45.72
CA ARG A 225 41.79 -1.06 44.96
C ARG A 225 43.05 -0.50 45.63
N GLY A 226 44.04 -0.10 44.82
CA GLY A 226 45.13 0.76 45.26
C GLY A 226 44.76 2.25 45.16
N THR A 227 45.71 3.13 45.46
CA THR A 227 45.56 4.59 45.22
C THR A 227 45.52 4.94 43.73
N ASN A 228 46.11 4.09 42.89
CA ASN A 228 46.01 4.15 41.43
C ASN A 228 44.89 3.20 40.95
N PRO A 229 43.78 3.71 40.36
CA PRO A 229 42.72 2.87 39.81
C PRO A 229 43.19 1.93 38.70
N ALA A 230 44.32 2.22 38.04
CA ALA A 230 44.91 1.39 36.98
C ALA A 230 46.04 0.47 37.48
N ASP A 231 46.01 0.07 38.75
CA ASP A 231 47.01 -0.84 39.34
C ASP A 231 46.94 -2.25 38.72
N LEU A 232 47.93 -2.59 37.92
CA LEU A 232 48.01 -3.86 37.18
C LEU A 232 48.28 -5.08 38.06
N THR A 233 48.54 -4.90 39.36
CA THR A 233 48.64 -6.01 40.32
C THR A 233 47.27 -6.48 40.81
N GLN A 234 46.24 -5.64 40.66
CA GLN A 234 44.86 -5.91 41.08
C GLN A 234 43.99 -6.26 39.87
N SER A 235 43.06 -7.21 40.04
CA SER A 235 42.13 -7.60 38.96
C SER A 235 41.28 -6.42 38.46
N SER A 236 40.77 -5.63 39.40
CA SER A 236 40.05 -4.40 39.14
C SER A 236 40.87 -3.38 38.36
N GLY A 237 42.15 -3.19 38.73
CA GLY A 237 43.01 -2.23 38.08
C GLY A 237 43.43 -2.65 36.68
N ARG A 238 43.55 -3.96 36.40
CA ARG A 238 43.71 -4.47 35.03
C ARG A 238 42.48 -4.18 34.17
N LEU A 239 41.27 -4.38 34.68
CA LEU A 239 40.04 -4.04 33.96
C LEU A 239 39.97 -2.53 33.70
N TYR A 240 40.18 -1.70 34.71
CA TYR A 240 40.21 -0.25 34.58
C TYR A 240 41.27 0.21 33.57
N TYR A 241 42.48 -0.33 33.63
CA TYR A 241 43.55 -0.04 32.68
C TYR A 241 43.15 -0.36 31.24
N LYS A 242 42.56 -1.54 30.98
CA LYS A 242 42.07 -1.91 29.63
C LYS A 242 41.00 -0.94 29.13
N VAL A 243 40.01 -0.60 29.96
CA VAL A 243 38.93 0.32 29.58
C VAL A 243 39.45 1.75 29.35
N MET A 244 40.39 2.19 30.17
CA MET A 244 41.08 3.49 30.01
C MET A 244 41.88 3.54 28.72
N LYS A 245 42.68 2.50 28.43
CA LYS A 245 43.49 2.40 27.21
C LYS A 245 42.66 2.26 25.94
N ALA A 246 41.48 1.65 26.03
CA ALA A 246 40.50 1.60 24.95
C ALA A 246 39.79 2.94 24.70
N GLY A 247 39.92 3.91 25.63
CA GLY A 247 39.22 5.20 25.55
C GLY A 247 37.74 5.13 25.91
N LEU A 248 37.32 4.15 26.73
CA LEU A 248 35.92 3.81 26.95
C LEU A 248 35.37 4.14 28.35
N LEU A 249 36.16 4.74 29.25
CA LEU A 249 35.73 5.00 30.65
C LEU A 249 34.40 5.76 30.74
N GLN A 250 34.17 6.67 29.80
CA GLN A 250 32.98 7.54 29.74
C GLN A 250 31.84 6.96 28.88
N SER A 251 31.93 5.69 28.48
CA SER A 251 31.01 5.13 27.48
C SER A 251 30.49 3.74 27.82
N VAL A 252 30.84 3.21 29.00
CA VAL A 252 30.32 1.92 29.47
C VAL A 252 28.84 2.07 29.80
N ARG A 253 27.98 1.32 29.10
CA ARG A 253 26.53 1.39 29.25
C ARG A 253 26.04 0.62 30.48
N ALA A 254 26.57 -0.58 30.70
CA ALA A 254 26.27 -1.39 31.88
C ALA A 254 27.44 -2.29 32.30
N PHE A 255 27.41 -2.71 33.56
CA PHE A 255 28.38 -3.62 34.16
C PHE A 255 27.68 -4.91 34.59
N ILE A 256 28.15 -6.04 34.09
CA ILE A 256 27.58 -7.36 34.31
C ILE A 256 28.50 -8.11 35.28
N TYR A 257 28.02 -8.37 36.49
CA TYR A 257 28.79 -8.97 37.57
C TYR A 257 28.24 -10.34 37.96
N ARG A 258 29.03 -11.40 37.73
CA ARG A 258 28.63 -12.79 38.04
C ARG A 258 29.62 -13.42 39.02
N GLN A 259 29.25 -13.38 40.30
CA GLN A 259 30.11 -13.78 41.41
C GLN A 259 29.28 -14.19 42.64
N GLY A 260 29.87 -15.02 43.51
CA GLY A 260 29.36 -15.30 44.85
C GLY A 260 29.67 -16.72 45.33
N GLU A 261 30.05 -17.61 44.40
CA GLU A 261 30.24 -19.03 44.73
C GLU A 261 31.40 -19.23 45.69
N ASN A 262 32.48 -18.44 45.57
CA ASN A 262 33.60 -18.53 46.52
C ASN A 262 33.19 -18.06 47.94
N ASP A 263 32.59 -16.87 48.05
CA ASP A 263 32.17 -16.32 49.35
C ASP A 263 31.07 -17.15 50.02
N SER A 264 30.27 -17.90 49.23
CA SER A 264 29.29 -18.83 49.80
C SER A 264 29.97 -19.94 50.63
N ASN A 265 31.22 -20.30 50.33
CA ASN A 265 32.01 -21.31 51.03
C ASN A 265 32.86 -20.73 52.19
N GLY A 266 32.27 -19.87 53.02
CA GLY A 266 32.86 -19.46 54.31
C GLY A 266 32.81 -17.96 54.64
N ASN A 267 32.50 -17.09 53.67
CA ASN A 267 32.55 -15.62 53.82
C ASN A 267 31.23 -14.90 53.49
N ALA A 268 30.10 -15.62 53.52
CA ALA A 268 28.80 -15.11 53.07
C ALA A 268 28.36 -13.80 53.77
N LEU A 269 28.64 -13.64 55.06
CA LEU A 269 28.19 -12.49 55.87
C LEU A 269 28.78 -11.13 55.43
N GLY A 270 29.99 -11.12 54.85
CA GLY A 270 30.65 -9.89 54.41
C GLY A 270 30.27 -9.46 52.99
N TRP A 271 29.62 -10.34 52.23
CA TRP A 271 29.45 -10.17 50.79
C TRP A 271 28.65 -8.91 50.42
N LEU A 272 27.48 -8.70 51.06
CA LEU A 272 26.59 -7.58 50.75
C LEU A 272 27.26 -6.22 50.96
N GLN A 273 27.96 -6.05 52.08
CA GLN A 273 28.65 -4.79 52.39
C GLN A 273 29.78 -4.52 51.39
N ASN A 274 30.53 -5.55 51.02
CA ASN A 274 31.61 -5.43 50.05
C ASN A 274 31.09 -5.15 48.64
N PHE A 275 29.98 -5.77 48.22
CA PHE A 275 29.37 -5.49 46.93
C PHE A 275 28.78 -4.08 46.86
N ARG A 276 28.15 -3.56 47.92
CA ARG A 276 27.73 -2.14 47.97
C ARG A 276 28.90 -1.18 47.76
N LYS A 277 30.02 -1.42 48.47
CA LYS A 277 31.26 -0.62 48.28
C LYS A 277 31.76 -0.72 46.84
N HIS A 278 31.73 -1.92 46.27
CA HIS A 278 32.15 -2.15 44.89
C HIS A 278 31.27 -1.37 43.89
N ALA A 279 29.95 -1.47 44.02
CA ALA A 279 29.00 -0.74 43.17
C ALA A 279 29.22 0.79 43.21
N GLU A 280 29.48 1.36 44.40
CA GLU A 280 29.77 2.79 44.55
C GLU A 280 31.11 3.20 43.94
N ILE A 281 32.13 2.33 43.99
CA ILE A 281 33.41 2.56 43.31
C ILE A 281 33.22 2.49 41.79
N LEU A 282 32.49 1.49 41.29
CA LEU A 282 32.23 1.32 39.86
C LEU A 282 31.51 2.53 39.25
N LYS A 283 30.57 3.16 39.96
CA LYS A 283 29.93 4.41 39.54
C LYS A 283 30.93 5.56 39.35
N LYS A 284 31.99 5.60 40.15
CA LYS A 284 33.04 6.62 40.05
C LYS A 284 34.04 6.31 38.94
N GLU A 285 34.43 5.04 38.81
CA GLU A 285 35.37 4.57 37.79
C GLU A 285 34.76 4.63 36.38
N TYR A 286 33.45 4.41 36.26
CA TYR A 286 32.70 4.33 35.00
C TYR A 286 31.39 5.13 35.10
N PRO A 287 31.45 6.48 35.02
CA PRO A 287 30.32 7.35 35.32
C PRO A 287 29.11 7.22 34.38
N SER A 288 29.28 6.61 33.20
CA SER A 288 28.20 6.41 32.23
C SER A 288 27.41 5.12 32.43
N ILE A 289 27.79 4.28 33.41
CA ILE A 289 27.03 3.07 33.74
C ILE A 289 25.61 3.48 34.15
N GLN A 290 24.63 2.91 33.46
CA GLN A 290 23.22 3.10 33.81
C GLN A 290 22.70 1.97 34.70
N LYS A 291 23.32 0.78 34.62
CA LYS A 291 22.88 -0.46 35.28
C LYS A 291 24.04 -1.35 35.69
N ILE A 292 23.89 -2.01 36.84
CA ILE A 292 24.67 -3.19 37.21
C ILE A 292 23.75 -4.42 37.17
N TYR A 293 24.16 -5.45 36.43
CA TYR A 293 23.45 -6.72 36.39
C TYR A 293 24.13 -7.78 37.25
N LEU A 294 23.40 -8.36 38.19
CA LEU A 294 23.85 -9.30 39.20
C LEU A 294 22.95 -10.55 39.19
N PRO A 295 23.31 -11.61 38.46
CA PRO A 295 22.62 -12.90 38.56
C PRO A 295 22.80 -13.52 39.96
N GLN A 296 21.72 -13.95 40.61
CA GLN A 296 21.79 -14.70 41.88
C GLN A 296 22.40 -16.08 41.60
N ILE A 297 23.39 -16.49 42.40
CA ILE A 297 24.05 -17.81 42.27
C ILE A 297 23.09 -18.96 42.56
N ASN A 298 23.44 -20.15 42.09
CA ASN A 298 22.68 -21.37 42.30
C ASN A 298 23.08 -22.04 43.63
N VAL A 299 22.54 -23.23 43.93
CA VAL A 299 22.93 -24.01 45.12
C VAL A 299 24.32 -24.60 44.93
N VAL A 300 25.31 -23.95 45.55
CA VAL A 300 26.73 -24.32 45.45
C VAL A 300 27.01 -25.61 46.21
N ASP A 301 27.92 -26.42 45.69
CA ASP A 301 28.44 -27.60 46.37
C ASP A 301 29.15 -27.24 47.68
N GLY A 302 29.00 -28.09 48.70
CA GLY A 302 29.54 -27.89 50.04
C GLY A 302 28.51 -28.15 51.14
N ASN A 303 28.91 -27.91 52.39
CA ASN A 303 28.10 -28.14 53.59
C ASN A 303 28.09 -26.93 54.55
N TYR A 304 28.32 -25.72 54.00
CA TYR A 304 28.35 -24.50 54.80
C TYR A 304 26.93 -23.98 55.08
N ALA A 305 26.63 -23.79 56.37
CA ALA A 305 25.31 -23.40 56.87
C ALA A 305 24.85 -21.98 56.47
N MET A 306 25.70 -21.18 55.81
CA MET A 306 25.42 -19.77 55.48
C MET A 306 25.39 -19.48 53.96
N GLN A 307 25.50 -20.49 53.09
CA GLN A 307 25.49 -20.27 51.62
C GLN A 307 24.21 -19.59 51.12
N GLY A 308 23.05 -19.92 51.69
CA GLY A 308 21.77 -19.34 51.28
C GLY A 308 21.61 -17.87 51.69
N LEU A 309 22.30 -17.41 52.74
CA LEU A 309 22.32 -15.99 53.13
C LEU A 309 22.93 -15.12 52.04
N LEU A 310 23.98 -15.58 51.36
CA LEU A 310 24.55 -14.84 50.24
C LEU A 310 23.55 -14.71 49.09
N ARG A 311 22.85 -15.78 48.74
CA ARG A 311 21.77 -15.73 47.72
C ARG A 311 20.67 -14.75 48.16
N ASN A 312 20.30 -14.80 49.44
CA ASN A 312 19.34 -13.86 50.02
C ASN A 312 19.82 -12.40 49.90
N ASP A 313 21.10 -12.13 50.14
CA ASP A 313 21.67 -10.79 49.98
C ASP A 313 21.70 -10.34 48.52
N GLN A 314 22.00 -11.24 47.58
CA GLN A 314 21.96 -10.96 46.14
C GLN A 314 20.56 -10.57 45.65
N ARG A 315 19.48 -11.14 46.19
CA ARG A 315 18.10 -10.69 45.85
C ARG A 315 17.70 -9.41 46.56
N ARG A 316 18.21 -9.16 47.78
CA ARG A 316 17.85 -8.00 48.61
C ARG A 316 18.40 -6.72 48.04
N ILE A 317 19.65 -6.75 47.54
CA ILE A 317 20.26 -5.56 46.95
C ILE A 317 19.53 -5.07 45.69
N LEU A 318 18.79 -5.95 45.00
CA LEU A 318 17.93 -5.57 43.87
C LEU A 318 16.72 -4.72 44.32
N GLN A 319 16.32 -4.82 45.59
CA GLN A 319 15.21 -4.05 46.17
C GLN A 319 15.65 -2.66 46.66
N GLU A 320 16.96 -2.37 46.71
CA GLU A 320 17.47 -1.07 47.14
C GLU A 320 17.30 0.03 46.08
N GLY A 321 17.08 -0.34 44.82
CA GLY A 321 16.77 0.61 43.75
C GLY A 321 17.00 0.04 42.35
N PRO A 322 16.57 0.75 41.30
CA PRO A 322 16.56 0.24 39.93
C PRO A 322 17.96 0.16 39.28
N PHE A 323 19.00 0.64 39.96
CA PHE A 323 20.37 0.65 39.44
C PHE A 323 20.99 -0.75 39.37
N ILE A 324 20.60 -1.65 40.29
CA ILE A 324 21.09 -3.02 40.36
C ILE A 324 19.93 -3.96 40.06
N GLN A 325 20.10 -4.85 39.09
CA GLN A 325 19.07 -5.78 38.66
C GLN A 325 19.67 -7.15 38.39
N GLY A 326 18.84 -8.18 38.31
CA GLY A 326 19.35 -9.54 38.22
C GLY A 326 18.29 -10.55 37.84
N PHE A 327 18.70 -11.80 37.79
CA PHE A 327 17.80 -12.94 37.63
C PHE A 327 18.34 -14.14 38.42
N ALA A 328 17.48 -15.13 38.67
CA ALA A 328 17.84 -16.34 39.39
C ALA A 328 18.48 -17.38 38.45
N THR A 329 19.68 -17.84 38.76
CA THR A 329 20.34 -18.92 38.00
C THR A 329 19.93 -20.33 38.44
N LEU A 330 19.10 -20.44 39.49
CA LEU A 330 18.52 -21.71 39.97
C LEU A 330 17.89 -22.50 38.82
N GLY A 331 18.18 -23.81 38.75
CA GLY A 331 17.60 -24.70 37.74
C GLY A 331 18.04 -24.43 36.30
N THR A 332 19.09 -23.63 36.08
CA THR A 332 19.72 -23.51 34.76
C THR A 332 20.27 -24.88 34.34
N THR A 333 20.07 -25.24 33.07
CA THR A 333 20.47 -26.55 32.56
C THR A 333 21.98 -26.77 32.65
N GLY A 334 22.41 -28.04 32.75
CA GLY A 334 23.83 -28.39 32.73
C GLY A 334 24.65 -27.89 33.92
N TYR A 335 24.04 -27.55 35.05
CA TYR A 335 24.75 -27.16 36.27
C TYR A 335 25.40 -28.36 36.97
N ASP A 336 26.68 -28.28 37.34
CA ASP A 336 27.44 -29.37 38.00
C ASP A 336 27.60 -29.21 39.53
N GLY A 337 26.99 -28.17 40.09
CA GLY A 337 27.14 -27.76 41.49
C GLY A 337 28.04 -26.54 41.69
N ILE A 338 28.80 -26.10 40.67
CA ILE A 338 29.58 -24.85 40.69
C ILE A 338 29.52 -24.14 39.33
N HIS A 339 29.75 -24.86 38.23
CA HIS A 339 29.80 -24.36 36.85
C HIS A 339 28.67 -24.94 36.00
N TYR A 340 28.60 -24.49 34.74
CA TYR A 340 27.55 -24.86 33.80
C TYR A 340 28.14 -25.47 32.52
N THR A 341 27.42 -26.38 31.87
CA THR A 341 27.72 -26.75 30.48
C THR A 341 27.49 -25.55 29.54
N PRO A 342 27.98 -25.61 28.28
CA PRO A 342 27.71 -24.55 27.31
C PRO A 342 26.23 -24.19 27.15
N GLU A 343 25.34 -25.17 27.19
CA GLU A 343 23.89 -24.97 27.07
C GLU A 343 23.33 -24.15 28.24
N GLY A 344 23.85 -24.36 29.46
CA GLY A 344 23.50 -23.56 30.63
C GLY A 344 24.02 -22.12 30.55
N TYR A 345 25.24 -21.94 30.02
CA TYR A 345 25.75 -20.60 29.72
C TYR A 345 24.90 -19.90 28.66
N PHE A 346 24.46 -20.60 27.61
CA PHE A 346 23.61 -20.01 26.58
C PHE A 346 22.24 -19.62 27.12
N GLN A 347 21.62 -20.49 27.93
CA GLN A 347 20.37 -20.17 28.62
C GLN A 347 20.51 -18.91 29.49
N SER A 348 21.54 -18.84 30.34
CA SER A 348 21.75 -17.68 31.22
C SER A 348 22.19 -16.42 30.45
N ALA A 349 22.87 -16.55 29.31
CA ALA A 349 23.18 -15.44 28.42
C ALA A 349 21.90 -14.87 27.76
N TRP A 350 20.96 -15.73 27.37
CA TRP A 350 19.67 -15.32 26.84
C TRP A 350 18.84 -14.60 27.91
N GLU A 351 18.83 -15.10 29.15
CA GLU A 351 18.17 -14.46 30.28
C GLU A 351 18.76 -13.07 30.60
N MET A 352 20.09 -12.94 30.55
CA MET A 352 20.77 -11.64 30.66
C MET A 352 20.41 -10.72 29.49
N TYR A 353 20.42 -11.22 28.26
CA TYR A 353 20.08 -10.45 27.06
C TYR A 353 18.66 -9.86 27.13
N ARG A 354 17.67 -10.60 27.66
CA ARG A 354 16.31 -10.08 27.85
C ARG A 354 16.27 -8.82 28.72
N LEU A 355 17.09 -8.75 29.77
CA LEU A 355 17.18 -7.56 30.62
C LEU A 355 17.86 -6.39 29.89
N LEU A 356 18.92 -6.68 29.13
CA LEU A 356 19.61 -5.68 28.30
C LEU A 356 18.70 -5.12 27.19
N ASP A 357 17.89 -5.98 26.56
CA ASP A 357 16.89 -5.61 25.55
C ASP A 357 15.82 -4.68 26.12
N ARG A 358 15.30 -5.01 27.30
CA ARG A 358 14.35 -4.17 28.04
C ARG A 358 14.93 -2.77 28.31
N ASP A 359 16.17 -2.70 28.80
CA ASP A 359 16.73 -1.45 29.30
C ASP A 359 17.33 -0.56 28.22
N PHE A 360 17.89 -1.13 27.15
CA PHE A 360 18.71 -0.37 26.19
C PHE A 360 18.23 -0.39 24.75
N TYR A 361 17.28 -1.26 24.41
CA TYR A 361 16.89 -1.50 23.02
C TYR A 361 15.37 -1.46 22.82
N SER A 362 14.71 -2.61 22.62
CA SER A 362 13.35 -2.69 22.08
C SER A 362 12.24 -2.17 23.00
N LYS A 363 12.51 -2.04 24.30
CA LYS A 363 11.55 -1.65 25.36
C LYS A 363 10.24 -2.46 25.34
N LYS A 364 10.21 -3.65 24.74
CA LYS A 364 9.03 -4.53 24.73
C LYS A 364 8.86 -5.12 26.13
N ILE A 365 7.93 -4.55 26.89
CA ILE A 365 7.62 -4.97 28.26
C ILE A 365 6.89 -6.32 28.24
N ASN A 366 7.45 -7.33 28.91
CA ASN A 366 6.68 -8.45 29.43
C ASN A 366 7.26 -8.85 30.81
N PRO A 367 6.55 -8.54 31.91
CA PRO A 367 6.96 -8.91 33.27
C PRO A 367 7.26 -10.39 33.45
N ALA A 368 6.70 -11.25 32.59
CA ALA A 368 6.96 -12.68 32.58
C ALA A 368 8.43 -13.04 32.28
N PHE A 369 9.26 -12.11 31.79
CA PHE A 369 10.67 -12.34 31.46
C PHE A 369 11.65 -12.02 32.59
N GLU A 370 11.17 -11.54 33.75
CA GLU A 370 12.00 -11.26 34.93
C GLU A 370 11.85 -12.37 35.97
N SER A 371 12.87 -12.60 36.80
CA SER A 371 12.77 -13.54 37.91
C SER A 371 11.92 -12.94 39.04
N PRO A 372 10.87 -13.63 39.53
CA PRO A 372 10.09 -13.15 40.65
C PRO A 372 10.92 -12.97 41.91
N ASN A 373 10.87 -11.77 42.51
CA ASN A 373 11.50 -11.48 43.79
C ASN A 373 10.45 -11.32 44.90
N LEU A 374 10.65 -12.02 46.03
CA LEU A 374 9.72 -11.99 47.16
C LEU A 374 9.75 -10.61 47.82
N GLN A 375 8.58 -9.98 47.96
CA GLN A 375 8.42 -8.68 48.62
C GLN A 375 8.12 -8.85 50.10
N ARG A 376 7.24 -9.80 50.46
CA ARG A 376 6.89 -10.09 51.86
C ARG A 376 6.26 -11.47 52.03
N ALA A 377 6.26 -11.96 53.27
CA ALA A 377 5.50 -13.13 53.72
C ALA A 377 4.60 -12.74 54.91
N TYR A 378 3.41 -13.32 55.00
CA TYR A 378 2.48 -13.08 56.12
C TYR A 378 1.54 -14.26 56.37
N PHE A 379 0.93 -14.30 57.56
CA PHE A 379 -0.10 -15.29 57.88
C PHE A 379 -1.45 -14.88 57.28
N GLY A 380 -2.01 -15.72 56.42
CA GLY A 380 -3.30 -15.51 55.78
C GLY A 380 -4.52 -15.96 56.59
N ALA A 381 -4.31 -16.54 57.77
CA ALA A 381 -5.36 -17.03 58.66
C ALA A 381 -4.97 -16.84 60.13
N ALA A 382 -5.96 -16.65 61.00
CA ALA A 382 -5.73 -16.40 62.43
C ALA A 382 -5.09 -17.58 63.17
N ASP A 383 -5.29 -18.81 62.68
CA ASP A 383 -4.67 -20.03 63.22
C ASP A 383 -3.21 -20.23 62.78
N LYS A 384 -2.66 -19.31 61.98
CA LYS A 384 -1.30 -19.34 61.41
C LYS A 384 -0.98 -20.58 60.56
N LYS A 385 -2.01 -21.31 60.08
CA LYS A 385 -1.85 -22.48 59.21
C LYS A 385 -1.83 -22.15 57.72
N LEU A 386 -1.88 -20.87 57.38
CA LEU A 386 -1.85 -20.39 56.00
C LEU A 386 -0.79 -19.30 55.88
N ILE A 387 0.24 -19.55 55.08
CA ILE A 387 1.30 -18.57 54.79
C ILE A 387 1.11 -18.08 53.36
N VAL A 388 1.17 -16.77 53.16
CA VAL A 388 1.12 -16.13 51.84
C VAL A 388 2.47 -15.51 51.55
N LEU A 389 3.03 -15.90 50.40
CA LEU A 389 4.23 -15.31 49.81
C LEU A 389 3.81 -14.36 48.71
N GLU A 390 4.14 -13.07 48.84
CA GLU A 390 3.78 -12.05 47.87
C GLU A 390 5.02 -11.58 47.10
N PHE A 391 4.99 -11.78 45.77
CA PHE A 391 6.00 -11.34 44.82
C PHE A 391 5.62 -9.99 44.21
N GLU A 392 6.48 -9.43 43.35
CA GLU A 392 6.23 -8.16 42.67
C GLU A 392 4.88 -8.16 41.93
N GLU A 393 4.17 -7.02 41.93
CA GLU A 393 2.77 -6.90 41.45
C GLU A 393 2.58 -7.35 39.99
N ASN A 394 3.61 -7.19 39.17
CA ASN A 394 3.62 -7.54 37.76
C ASN A 394 3.90 -9.04 37.50
N GLN A 395 4.16 -9.85 38.53
CA GLN A 395 4.46 -11.28 38.38
C GLN A 395 3.19 -12.14 38.37
N GLU A 396 3.12 -13.11 37.46
CA GLU A 396 2.11 -14.16 37.48
C GLU A 396 2.78 -15.49 37.84
N MET A 397 2.61 -15.92 39.09
CA MET A 397 3.31 -17.07 39.68
C MET A 397 2.73 -18.41 39.23
N VAL A 398 3.60 -19.40 39.11
CA VAL A 398 3.32 -20.79 38.78
C VAL A 398 4.10 -21.70 39.72
N VAL A 399 3.40 -22.63 40.37
CA VAL A 399 4.02 -23.69 41.17
C VAL A 399 4.32 -24.86 40.24
N GLN A 400 5.60 -25.18 40.03
CA GLN A 400 5.97 -26.36 39.27
C GLN A 400 5.46 -27.63 39.98
N GLN A 401 4.93 -28.56 39.19
CA GLN A 401 4.47 -29.85 39.70
C GLN A 401 5.64 -30.67 40.26
N ASP A 402 5.31 -31.59 41.17
CA ASP A 402 6.26 -32.57 41.68
C ASP A 402 6.87 -33.35 40.50
N THR A 403 8.19 -33.58 40.55
CA THR A 403 8.95 -34.05 39.39
C THR A 403 9.70 -35.33 39.73
N THR A 404 9.54 -36.37 38.91
CA THR A 404 10.33 -37.60 39.01
C THR A 404 11.66 -37.42 38.28
N LEU A 405 12.77 -37.68 38.98
CA LEU A 405 14.13 -37.46 38.51
C LEU A 405 14.98 -38.72 38.70
N LEU A 406 16.00 -38.90 37.86
CA LEU A 406 16.96 -39.99 38.01
C LEU A 406 18.06 -39.61 39.02
N THR A 407 18.29 -40.46 40.00
CA THR A 407 19.40 -40.34 40.95
C THR A 407 20.73 -40.70 40.27
N LYS A 408 21.85 -40.49 40.98
CA LYS A 408 23.18 -40.91 40.49
C LYS A 408 23.28 -42.40 40.17
N LEU A 409 22.46 -43.22 40.84
CA LEU A 409 22.42 -44.68 40.65
C LEU A 409 21.39 -45.10 39.57
N GLY A 410 20.81 -44.16 38.83
CA GLY A 410 19.80 -44.42 37.81
C GLY A 410 18.42 -44.78 38.37
N GLN A 411 18.18 -44.61 39.67
CA GLN A 411 16.88 -44.87 40.29
C GLN A 411 15.95 -43.68 40.08
N GLN A 412 14.66 -43.92 39.86
CA GLN A 412 13.66 -42.86 39.79
C GLN A 412 13.27 -42.42 41.21
N LEU A 413 13.39 -41.14 41.50
CA LEU A 413 12.98 -40.52 42.76
C LEU A 413 12.04 -39.35 42.50
N LEU A 414 10.87 -39.35 43.15
CA LEU A 414 9.93 -38.24 43.13
C LEU A 414 10.43 -37.13 44.06
N ARG A 415 10.55 -35.91 43.53
CA ARG A 415 10.90 -34.69 44.29
C ARG A 415 9.69 -33.76 44.36
N ASN A 416 9.25 -33.48 45.59
CA ASN A 416 8.09 -32.64 45.82
C ASN A 416 8.47 -31.17 46.04
N ILE A 417 7.69 -30.23 45.50
CA ILE A 417 7.96 -28.78 45.65
C ILE A 417 7.89 -28.32 47.11
N ARG A 418 7.09 -29.00 47.93
CA ARG A 418 6.98 -28.73 49.37
C ARG A 418 8.27 -28.95 50.14
N GLU A 419 9.14 -29.85 49.67
CA GLU A 419 10.43 -30.15 50.32
C GLU A 419 11.46 -29.02 50.16
N ASN A 420 11.11 -27.94 49.46
CA ASN A 420 12.00 -26.82 49.19
C ASN A 420 11.74 -25.63 50.12
N PHE A 421 10.77 -25.75 51.04
CA PHE A 421 10.44 -24.71 52.00
C PHE A 421 10.86 -25.13 53.41
N TYR A 422 11.40 -24.17 54.16
CA TYR A 422 11.90 -24.36 55.51
C TYR A 422 11.29 -23.28 56.40
N LEU A 423 10.81 -23.66 57.58
CA LEU A 423 10.19 -22.76 58.56
C LEU A 423 11.10 -22.59 59.79
N THR A 424 12.39 -22.43 59.52
CA THR A 424 13.49 -22.33 60.50
C THR A 424 14.50 -21.28 60.03
N SER A 425 15.26 -20.73 60.97
CA SER A 425 16.30 -19.71 60.71
C SER A 425 17.54 -20.19 59.94
N VAL A 426 17.64 -21.49 59.63
CA VAL A 426 18.68 -22.04 58.74
C VAL A 426 18.02 -23.15 57.93
N SER A 427 18.11 -23.07 56.61
CA SER A 427 17.45 -24.02 55.69
C SER A 427 18.31 -25.26 55.40
N LEU A 428 18.74 -25.95 56.45
CA LEU A 428 19.56 -27.16 56.32
C LEU A 428 18.73 -28.30 55.68
N PRO A 429 19.29 -29.09 54.74
CA PRO A 429 18.59 -30.16 54.02
C PRO A 429 17.83 -31.18 54.89
N GLN A 430 18.30 -31.41 56.12
CA GLN A 430 17.71 -32.31 57.11
C GLN A 430 16.60 -31.68 57.96
N LEU A 431 16.42 -30.35 57.90
CA LEU A 431 15.41 -29.59 58.65
C LEU A 431 14.16 -29.27 57.80
N LYS A 432 13.84 -30.12 56.81
CA LYS A 432 12.65 -29.95 55.97
C LYS A 432 11.38 -29.94 56.84
N PHE A 433 10.41 -29.12 56.45
CA PHE A 433 9.10 -29.08 57.10
C PHE A 433 8.14 -30.00 56.35
N ASP A 434 7.92 -31.20 56.88
CA ASP A 434 7.10 -32.23 56.23
C ASP A 434 5.59 -31.92 56.26
N GLU A 435 5.18 -30.90 57.01
CA GLU A 435 3.77 -30.59 57.31
C GLU A 435 3.15 -29.51 56.39
N ILE A 436 3.74 -29.26 55.20
CA ILE A 436 3.06 -28.48 54.13
C ILE A 436 2.10 -29.41 53.37
N LYS A 437 0.81 -29.14 53.52
CA LYS A 437 -0.29 -29.89 52.88
C LYS A 437 -0.47 -29.55 51.41
N SER A 438 -0.37 -28.27 51.05
CA SER A 438 -0.53 -27.84 49.65
C SER A 438 0.11 -26.49 49.38
N ILE A 439 0.56 -26.29 48.14
CA ILE A 439 1.11 -25.03 47.64
C ILE A 439 0.35 -24.64 46.36
N LYS A 440 -0.17 -23.42 46.30
CA LYS A 440 -0.93 -22.91 45.14
C LYS A 440 -0.53 -21.49 44.80
N ALA A 441 -0.48 -21.15 43.51
CA ALA A 441 -0.26 -19.78 43.06
C ALA A 441 -1.58 -19.07 42.73
N TYR A 442 -1.67 -17.79 43.05
CA TYR A 442 -2.79 -16.88 42.77
C TYR A 442 -2.23 -15.52 42.34
N GLY A 443 -2.20 -15.23 41.03
CA GLY A 443 -1.58 -14.00 40.52
C GLY A 443 -0.11 -13.90 40.96
N ASN A 444 0.27 -12.79 41.60
CA ASN A 444 1.61 -12.57 42.16
C ASN A 444 1.88 -13.26 43.51
N LYS A 445 0.97 -14.12 43.99
CA LYS A 445 1.05 -14.72 45.32
C LYS A 445 1.20 -16.24 45.25
N VAL A 446 1.91 -16.82 46.21
CA VAL A 446 2.00 -18.26 46.44
C VAL A 446 1.55 -18.56 47.87
N VAL A 447 0.59 -19.47 48.02
CA VAL A 447 -0.08 -19.77 49.28
C VAL A 447 0.29 -21.17 49.73
N LEU A 448 0.84 -21.28 50.93
CA LEU A 448 1.22 -22.53 51.59
C LEU A 448 0.18 -22.83 52.67
N LYS A 449 -0.44 -24.01 52.58
CA LYS A 449 -1.33 -24.53 53.62
C LYS A 449 -0.57 -25.55 54.47
N LEU A 450 -0.59 -25.35 55.78
CA LEU A 450 0.10 -26.17 56.77
C LEU A 450 -0.89 -27.03 57.56
N ASP A 451 -0.44 -28.17 58.07
CA ASP A 451 -1.26 -28.97 59.00
C ASP A 451 -1.29 -28.38 60.42
N ARG A 452 -0.22 -27.66 60.80
CA ARG A 452 -0.07 -26.94 62.07
C ARG A 452 0.63 -25.60 61.88
N ALA A 453 0.45 -24.69 62.85
CA ALA A 453 1.20 -23.44 62.89
C ALA A 453 2.71 -23.74 63.01
N PRO A 454 3.58 -22.94 62.37
CA PRO A 454 5.02 -23.12 62.46
C PRO A 454 5.53 -22.74 63.86
N LYS A 455 6.66 -23.36 64.28
CA LYS A 455 7.31 -23.04 65.56
C LYS A 455 8.02 -21.68 65.54
N GLU A 456 8.59 -21.35 64.39
CA GLU A 456 9.24 -20.06 64.13
C GLU A 456 8.43 -19.31 63.06
N GLU A 457 8.34 -17.99 63.18
CA GLU A 457 7.63 -17.14 62.21
C GLU A 457 8.58 -16.70 61.09
N ILE A 458 9.30 -17.67 60.53
CA ILE A 458 10.31 -17.48 59.48
C ILE A 458 10.03 -18.45 58.34
N ILE A 459 10.29 -18.03 57.11
CA ILE A 459 10.25 -18.89 55.93
C ILE A 459 11.47 -18.70 55.03
N SER A 460 11.97 -19.81 54.52
CA SER A 460 13.05 -19.90 53.54
C SER A 460 12.61 -20.78 52.36
N TYR A 461 13.12 -20.48 51.17
CA TYR A 461 12.87 -21.21 49.94
C TYR A 461 14.18 -21.53 49.24
N ILE A 462 14.36 -22.83 48.94
CA ILE A 462 15.61 -23.51 48.52
C ILE A 462 16.56 -23.69 49.71
N PRO A 463 17.13 -24.90 49.91
CA PRO A 463 18.04 -25.15 51.02
C PRO A 463 19.34 -24.34 50.89
N THR A 464 19.98 -24.06 52.03
CA THR A 464 21.28 -23.38 52.10
C THR A 464 22.31 -24.04 51.19
N TYR A 465 22.49 -25.36 51.33
CA TYR A 465 23.35 -26.21 50.48
C TYR A 465 22.59 -27.48 50.07
N PHE A 466 23.11 -28.30 49.16
CA PHE A 466 22.48 -29.57 48.79
C PHE A 466 23.49 -30.73 48.81
N PRO A 467 23.25 -31.80 49.62
CA PRO A 467 24.18 -32.93 49.71
C PRO A 467 24.20 -33.70 48.39
N LYS A 468 25.40 -34.07 47.95
CA LYS A 468 25.63 -34.82 46.71
C LYS A 468 25.37 -36.33 46.84
N ASP A 469 24.70 -36.80 47.89
CA ASP A 469 24.56 -38.23 48.14
C ASP A 469 23.61 -38.91 47.15
N VAL A 470 22.58 -38.18 46.67
CA VAL A 470 21.51 -38.73 45.82
C VAL A 470 21.48 -38.13 44.42
N PHE A 471 21.71 -36.82 44.30
CA PHE A 471 21.83 -36.11 43.02
C PHE A 471 23.16 -35.37 42.95
N ASN A 472 23.64 -35.08 41.75
CA ASN A 472 24.89 -34.31 41.56
C ASN A 472 24.72 -32.83 41.94
N GLN A 473 23.48 -32.31 41.92
CA GLN A 473 23.15 -30.92 42.22
C GLN A 473 21.68 -30.82 42.64
N PHE A 474 21.26 -29.67 43.19
CA PHE A 474 19.86 -29.43 43.54
C PHE A 474 18.97 -29.46 42.28
N PRO A 475 18.06 -30.42 42.12
CA PRO A 475 17.44 -30.66 40.82
C PRO A 475 16.04 -30.01 40.66
N GLY A 476 15.59 -29.23 41.65
CA GLY A 476 14.23 -28.68 41.70
C GLY A 476 13.23 -29.62 42.40
N PRO A 477 11.91 -29.45 42.16
CA PRO A 477 11.25 -28.46 41.28
C PRO A 477 11.35 -27.00 41.79
N PHE A 478 10.94 -26.01 41.00
CA PHE A 478 11.09 -24.57 41.32
C PHE A 478 9.78 -23.78 41.18
N LEU A 479 9.60 -22.75 42.01
CA LEU A 479 8.66 -21.66 41.74
C LEU A 479 9.10 -20.90 40.48
N LYS A 480 8.15 -20.63 39.58
CA LYS A 480 8.36 -19.87 38.36
C LYS A 480 7.30 -18.79 38.20
N ASN A 481 7.50 -17.84 37.30
CA ASN A 481 6.39 -17.11 36.71
C ASN A 481 5.89 -17.80 35.43
N LYS A 482 4.81 -17.27 34.85
CA LYS A 482 4.21 -17.76 33.61
C LYS A 482 5.12 -17.67 32.39
N GLY A 483 6.15 -16.82 32.42
CA GLY A 483 7.17 -16.76 31.37
C GLY A 483 8.32 -17.74 31.57
N GLY A 484 8.24 -18.60 32.59
CA GLY A 484 9.20 -19.67 32.86
C GLY A 484 10.45 -19.23 33.64
N MET A 485 10.54 -17.97 34.06
CA MET A 485 11.64 -17.49 34.90
C MET A 485 11.49 -18.01 36.32
N ARG A 486 12.58 -18.50 36.90
CA ARG A 486 12.60 -19.03 38.27
C ARG A 486 12.58 -17.89 39.27
N ALA A 487 11.86 -18.06 40.36
CA ALA A 487 11.90 -17.13 41.49
C ALA A 487 13.30 -17.13 42.13
N PHE A 488 13.70 -15.97 42.66
CA PHE A 488 14.89 -15.89 43.52
C PHE A 488 14.72 -16.78 44.76
N SER A 489 15.79 -17.46 45.17
CA SER A 489 15.82 -18.08 46.50
C SER A 489 15.89 -17.01 47.58
N PHE A 490 15.31 -17.32 48.73
CA PHE A 490 15.26 -16.43 49.88
C PHE A 490 15.45 -17.24 51.15
N GLU A 491 16.13 -16.66 52.13
CA GLU A 491 16.42 -17.31 53.41
C GLU A 491 16.11 -16.32 54.53
N ASN A 492 15.55 -16.84 55.61
CA ASN A 492 15.26 -16.14 56.86
C ASN A 492 14.30 -14.95 56.69
N ILE A 493 13.19 -15.18 55.98
CA ILE A 493 12.15 -14.16 55.79
C ILE A 493 11.16 -14.23 56.92
N GLU A 494 11.01 -13.14 57.67
CA GLU A 494 9.97 -12.99 58.68
C GLU A 494 8.57 -13.13 58.04
N ILE A 495 7.73 -13.98 58.65
CA ILE A 495 6.31 -14.11 58.33
C ILE A 495 5.58 -13.08 59.21
N LYS A 496 5.16 -11.98 58.61
CA LYS A 496 4.47 -10.89 59.32
C LYS A 496 3.07 -11.33 59.75
N GLY A 497 2.43 -10.51 60.60
CA GLY A 497 1.16 -10.76 61.28
C GLY A 497 -0.02 -11.21 60.42
N ILE A 498 -1.21 -11.31 61.03
CA ILE A 498 -2.39 -11.88 60.37
C ILE A 498 -3.02 -10.85 59.43
N GLU A 499 -2.92 -11.08 58.13
CA GLU A 499 -3.72 -10.41 57.11
C GLU A 499 -4.64 -11.47 56.50
N LEU A 500 -5.94 -11.42 56.81
CA LEU A 500 -6.89 -12.43 56.32
C LEU A 500 -6.81 -12.53 54.80
N PHE A 501 -6.22 -13.63 54.34
CA PHE A 501 -6.13 -13.95 52.94
C PHE A 501 -7.45 -14.60 52.56
N ASP A 502 -8.41 -13.74 52.23
CA ASP A 502 -9.65 -14.19 51.61
C ASP A 502 -9.24 -14.84 50.29
N THR A 503 -9.40 -16.17 50.19
CA THR A 503 -9.17 -16.90 48.95
C THR A 503 -10.21 -16.44 47.94
N LEU A 504 -10.01 -15.28 47.30
CA LEU A 504 -10.68 -14.82 46.09
C LEU A 504 -10.28 -15.68 44.88
N ALA A 505 -10.18 -16.99 45.10
CA ALA A 505 -10.25 -18.00 44.06
C ALA A 505 -11.68 -17.95 43.52
N HIS A 506 -11.93 -16.97 42.66
CA HIS A 506 -13.01 -17.08 41.72
C HIS A 506 -12.80 -18.39 40.95
N ILE A 507 -13.80 -19.26 40.95
CA ILE A 507 -13.78 -20.43 40.07
C ILE A 507 -14.55 -20.00 38.84
N SER A 508 -13.95 -19.11 38.04
CA SER A 508 -14.55 -18.69 36.77
C SER A 508 -13.94 -19.44 35.61
N ARG A 509 -14.80 -20.04 34.77
CA ARG A 509 -14.39 -20.69 33.52
C ARG A 509 -14.99 -19.94 32.34
N PHE A 510 -14.13 -19.34 31.53
CA PHE A 510 -14.52 -18.79 30.24
C PHE A 510 -14.80 -19.92 29.26
N GLN A 511 -16.02 -19.96 28.72
CA GLN A 511 -16.35 -20.83 27.58
C GLN A 511 -16.05 -20.12 26.26
N ILE A 512 -16.30 -18.80 26.18
CA ILE A 512 -15.90 -17.92 25.07
C ILE A 512 -15.31 -16.65 25.65
N ILE A 513 -14.10 -16.31 25.20
CA ILE A 513 -13.44 -15.03 25.47
C ILE A 513 -12.63 -14.65 24.23
N PRO A 514 -12.62 -13.37 23.80
CA PRO A 514 -11.84 -13.00 22.64
C PRO A 514 -10.34 -13.09 22.89
N GLN A 515 -9.57 -13.11 21.81
CA GLN A 515 -8.10 -12.97 21.85
C GLN A 515 -7.71 -11.49 21.80
N ASN A 516 -6.48 -11.17 22.21
CA ASN A 516 -5.92 -9.86 21.87
C ASN A 516 -5.87 -9.69 20.35
N TYR A 517 -5.94 -8.46 19.86
CA TYR A 517 -5.93 -8.12 18.43
C TYR A 517 -7.11 -8.65 17.60
N GLN A 518 -8.10 -9.30 18.22
CA GLN A 518 -9.20 -9.91 17.49
C GLN A 518 -10.04 -8.89 16.73
N LEU A 519 -10.31 -9.20 15.46
CA LEU A 519 -11.29 -8.49 14.64
C LEU A 519 -12.65 -9.18 14.72
N PHE A 520 -13.69 -8.40 14.99
CA PHE A 520 -15.07 -8.86 14.94
C PHE A 520 -15.71 -8.46 13.60
N PRO A 521 -16.38 -9.39 12.92
CA PRO A 521 -17.00 -9.11 11.63
C PRO A 521 -18.10 -8.07 11.79
N ARG A 522 -18.03 -7.04 10.96
CA ARG A 522 -18.93 -5.90 10.94
C ARG A 522 -20.26 -6.27 10.27
N ASP A 523 -21.36 -5.84 10.85
CA ASP A 523 -22.66 -5.79 10.17
C ASP A 523 -22.71 -4.51 9.30
N LYS A 524 -22.97 -4.66 8.00
CA LYS A 524 -22.98 -3.52 7.05
C LYS A 524 -24.09 -2.52 7.34
N LYS A 525 -25.22 -2.94 7.91
CA LYS A 525 -26.38 -2.08 8.18
C LYS A 525 -26.18 -1.23 9.43
N THR A 526 -25.57 -1.81 10.47
CA THR A 526 -25.36 -1.11 11.74
C THR A 526 -23.96 -0.51 11.89
N ASN A 527 -23.03 -0.89 11.03
CA ASN A 527 -21.60 -0.56 11.13
C ASN A 527 -20.95 -1.05 12.44
N GLN A 528 -21.44 -2.15 13.01
CA GLN A 528 -20.97 -2.69 14.28
C GLN A 528 -20.62 -4.18 14.18
N GLY A 529 -19.56 -4.60 14.86
CA GLY A 529 -19.30 -5.99 15.21
C GLY A 529 -19.91 -6.33 16.58
N LYS A 530 -19.88 -7.62 16.93
CA LYS A 530 -20.38 -8.13 18.22
C LYS A 530 -19.31 -8.95 18.93
N ILE A 531 -19.05 -8.61 20.18
CA ILE A 531 -18.19 -9.37 21.09
C ILE A 531 -19.08 -10.24 21.97
N LEU A 532 -19.08 -11.54 21.70
CA LEU A 532 -19.70 -12.54 22.58
C LEU A 532 -18.67 -12.98 23.62
N ILE A 533 -19.03 -12.89 24.90
CA ILE A 533 -18.27 -13.48 26.01
C ILE A 533 -19.21 -14.26 26.91
N LYS A 534 -18.81 -15.48 27.25
CA LYS A 534 -19.65 -16.35 28.08
C LYS A 534 -18.80 -17.26 28.96
N GLY A 535 -19.35 -17.65 30.09
CA GLY A 535 -18.70 -18.52 31.04
C GLY A 535 -19.57 -18.76 32.25
N ASN A 536 -18.97 -19.36 33.27
CA ASN A 536 -19.61 -19.53 34.56
C ASN A 536 -18.69 -19.17 35.71
N GLU A 537 -19.31 -18.83 36.84
CA GLU A 537 -18.67 -18.60 38.13
C GLU A 537 -19.16 -19.72 39.08
N GLN A 538 -18.24 -20.34 39.82
CA GLN A 538 -18.55 -21.53 40.64
C GLN A 538 -18.18 -21.39 42.12
N SER A 539 -17.66 -20.22 42.56
CA SER A 539 -17.27 -20.03 43.97
C SER A 539 -18.48 -19.74 44.87
N GLY A 540 -19.57 -19.19 44.33
CA GLY A 540 -20.71 -18.75 45.13
C GLY A 540 -20.48 -17.43 45.88
N LEU A 541 -19.33 -16.78 45.68
CA LEU A 541 -18.89 -15.63 46.47
C LEU A 541 -19.26 -14.27 45.85
N PHE A 542 -19.75 -14.23 44.63
CA PHE A 542 -19.94 -12.98 43.87
C PHE A 542 -21.40 -12.73 43.56
N MET A 543 -21.87 -11.50 43.78
CA MET A 543 -23.27 -11.13 43.51
C MET A 543 -23.52 -10.81 42.03
N ALA A 544 -22.48 -10.41 41.29
CA ALA A 544 -22.60 -10.00 39.91
C ALA A 544 -21.29 -10.16 39.15
N ILE A 545 -21.39 -10.09 37.82
CA ILE A 545 -20.28 -9.94 36.90
C ILE A 545 -20.52 -8.71 36.03
N SER A 546 -19.46 -8.01 35.64
CA SER A 546 -19.54 -6.85 34.76
C SER A 546 -18.42 -6.81 33.74
N THR A 547 -18.66 -6.06 32.68
CA THR A 547 -17.76 -5.89 31.54
C THR A 547 -17.63 -4.42 31.23
N ILE A 548 -16.41 -4.00 30.88
CA ILE A 548 -16.08 -2.64 30.47
C ILE A 548 -15.38 -2.73 29.13
N LEU A 549 -15.98 -2.19 28.08
CA LEU A 549 -15.32 -1.94 26.80
C LEU A 549 -14.93 -0.47 26.73
N LYS A 550 -13.64 -0.18 26.57
CA LYS A 550 -13.10 1.19 26.57
C LYS A 550 -12.11 1.43 25.43
N THR A 551 -11.93 2.69 25.07
CA THR A 551 -10.89 3.18 24.13
C THR A 551 -10.00 4.16 24.88
N ASN A 552 -8.68 3.95 24.90
CA ASN A 552 -7.69 4.70 25.70
C ASN A 552 -8.08 4.80 27.19
N THR A 553 -8.90 5.79 27.55
CA THR A 553 -9.44 6.05 28.90
C THR A 553 -10.97 6.15 28.96
N SER A 554 -11.68 6.25 27.83
CA SER A 554 -13.14 6.43 27.81
C SER A 554 -13.89 5.10 27.76
N VAL A 555 -14.82 4.87 28.69
CA VAL A 555 -15.74 3.74 28.66
C VAL A 555 -16.75 3.94 27.53
N LYS A 556 -16.86 2.96 26.63
CA LYS A 556 -17.83 2.94 25.53
C LYS A 556 -19.05 2.09 25.85
N VAL A 557 -18.82 0.94 26.47
CA VAL A 557 -19.89 0.02 26.88
C VAL A 557 -19.60 -0.47 28.28
N TYR A 558 -20.62 -0.42 29.14
CA TYR A 558 -20.65 -1.06 30.44
C TYR A 558 -21.87 -1.96 30.51
N GLN A 559 -21.68 -3.23 30.83
CA GLN A 559 -22.78 -4.15 31.12
C GLN A 559 -22.51 -4.89 32.43
N LYS A 560 -23.55 -5.07 33.24
CA LYS A 560 -23.52 -5.82 34.50
C LYS A 560 -24.66 -6.84 34.53
N LYS A 561 -24.39 -8.04 35.02
CA LYS A 561 -25.40 -9.08 35.27
C LYS A 561 -25.24 -9.62 36.68
N ASN A 562 -26.37 -9.76 37.38
CA ASN A 562 -26.39 -10.44 38.67
C ASN A 562 -26.18 -11.94 38.45
N LEU A 563 -25.35 -12.56 39.28
CA LEU A 563 -25.08 -13.99 39.24
C LEU A 563 -26.18 -14.72 40.02
N LYS A 564 -26.77 -15.75 39.39
CA LYS A 564 -27.77 -16.62 40.00
C LYS A 564 -27.20 -18.02 40.07
N TYR A 565 -26.89 -18.50 41.27
CA TYR A 565 -26.28 -19.80 41.47
C TYR A 565 -27.33 -20.91 41.50
N GLN A 566 -27.11 -21.93 40.68
CA GLN A 566 -27.83 -23.21 40.72
C GLN A 566 -26.79 -24.32 40.86
N ASN A 567 -26.90 -25.16 41.89
CA ASN A 567 -25.90 -26.19 42.22
C ASN A 567 -24.46 -25.63 42.20
N THR A 568 -24.25 -24.52 42.90
CA THR A 568 -22.98 -23.79 43.00
C THR A 568 -22.42 -23.22 41.69
N VAL A 569 -23.17 -23.20 40.58
CA VAL A 569 -22.74 -22.63 39.29
C VAL A 569 -23.65 -21.48 38.89
N ALA A 570 -23.08 -20.35 38.51
CA ALA A 570 -23.78 -19.23 37.90
C ALA A 570 -23.26 -18.99 36.47
N GLU A 571 -24.07 -19.35 35.47
CA GLU A 571 -23.78 -19.08 34.06
C GLU A 571 -24.02 -17.60 33.74
N TRP A 572 -23.17 -17.04 32.88
CA TRP A 572 -23.28 -15.66 32.43
C TRP A 572 -22.84 -15.53 30.98
N SER A 573 -23.41 -14.55 30.28
CA SER A 573 -23.08 -14.21 28.90
C SER A 573 -23.30 -12.72 28.65
N PHE A 574 -22.44 -12.08 27.88
CA PHE A 574 -22.60 -10.72 27.39
C PHE A 574 -22.43 -10.67 25.88
N ASP A 575 -23.23 -9.80 25.27
CA ASP A 575 -23.12 -9.41 23.87
C ASP A 575 -22.82 -7.91 23.84
N LEU A 576 -21.57 -7.57 23.53
CA LEU A 576 -21.12 -6.18 23.52
C LEU A 576 -21.03 -5.69 22.07
N PRO A 577 -21.69 -4.57 21.70
CA PRO A 577 -21.47 -3.95 20.41
C PRO A 577 -20.08 -3.30 20.37
N ILE A 578 -19.44 -3.35 19.21
CA ILE A 578 -18.18 -2.66 18.94
C ILE A 578 -18.29 -1.98 17.57
N ASN A 579 -18.04 -0.67 17.52
CA ASN A 579 -18.10 0.06 16.25
C ASN A 579 -16.95 -0.35 15.34
N ALA A 580 -17.24 -0.46 14.04
CA ALA A 580 -16.19 -0.61 13.04
C ALA A 580 -15.62 0.78 12.71
N GLU A 581 -14.47 1.05 13.31
CA GLU A 581 -13.72 2.29 13.19
C GLU A 581 -12.24 1.99 13.44
N LYS A 582 -11.34 2.84 12.94
CA LYS A 582 -9.89 2.73 13.19
C LYS A 582 -9.54 3.16 14.62
N THR A 583 -10.07 2.45 15.63
CA THR A 583 -9.78 2.64 17.05
C THR A 583 -9.66 1.30 17.79
N ASN A 584 -8.59 1.13 18.56
CA ASN A 584 -8.36 -0.04 19.39
C ASN A 584 -9.19 0.00 20.68
N HIS A 585 -9.88 -1.10 20.97
CA HIS A 585 -10.69 -1.26 22.18
C HIS A 585 -10.03 -2.22 23.18
N THR A 586 -10.25 -1.97 24.47
CA THR A 586 -9.86 -2.83 25.58
C THR A 586 -11.11 -3.30 26.31
N LEU A 587 -11.24 -4.62 26.45
CA LEU A 587 -12.27 -5.29 27.24
C LEU A 587 -11.68 -5.69 28.59
N GLU A 588 -12.33 -5.27 29.68
CA GLU A 588 -12.05 -5.72 31.04
C GLU A 588 -13.28 -6.40 31.63
N ILE A 589 -13.06 -7.49 32.38
CA ILE A 589 -14.12 -8.30 32.98
C ILE A 589 -13.89 -8.36 34.48
N TYR A 590 -14.93 -8.05 35.27
CA TYR A 590 -14.88 -7.97 36.72
C TYR A 590 -15.97 -8.83 37.36
N LEU A 591 -15.63 -9.57 38.40
CA LEU A 591 -16.60 -10.12 39.35
C LEU A 591 -16.83 -9.13 40.48
N ILE A 592 -18.07 -9.01 40.94
CA ILE A 592 -18.49 -8.03 41.94
C ILE A 592 -18.98 -8.81 43.16
N LYS A 593 -18.36 -8.60 44.32
CA LYS A 593 -18.76 -9.17 45.61
C LYS A 593 -19.75 -8.25 46.33
N SER A 594 -19.46 -6.95 46.35
CA SER A 594 -20.31 -5.91 46.92
C SER A 594 -20.14 -4.59 46.15
N ALA A 595 -20.89 -3.53 46.53
CA ALA A 595 -20.89 -2.26 45.80
C ALA A 595 -19.50 -1.63 45.59
N ASN A 596 -18.57 -1.84 46.54
CA ASN A 596 -17.21 -1.27 46.51
C ASN A 596 -16.11 -2.34 46.42
N ASP A 597 -16.48 -3.60 46.15
CA ASP A 597 -15.54 -4.73 46.13
C ASP A 597 -15.73 -5.56 44.85
N SER A 598 -14.72 -5.50 43.99
CA SER A 598 -14.70 -6.22 42.71
C SER A 598 -13.31 -6.73 42.36
N VAL A 599 -13.25 -7.84 41.65
CA VAL A 599 -12.02 -8.50 41.20
C VAL A 599 -12.01 -8.54 39.68
N LYS A 600 -10.97 -7.99 39.06
CA LYS A 600 -10.73 -8.13 37.62
C LYS A 600 -10.27 -9.55 37.30
N ILE A 601 -11.01 -10.25 36.46
CA ILE A 601 -10.73 -11.65 36.11
C ILE A 601 -10.18 -11.84 34.70
N ALA A 602 -10.33 -10.84 33.81
CA ALA A 602 -9.70 -10.87 32.49
C ALA A 602 -9.53 -9.48 31.86
N THR A 603 -8.56 -9.37 30.96
CA THR A 603 -8.35 -8.22 30.08
C THR A 603 -8.02 -8.69 28.67
N ARG A 604 -8.58 -8.05 27.65
CA ARG A 604 -8.26 -8.23 26.22
C ARG A 604 -8.10 -6.89 25.55
N THR A 605 -7.07 -6.74 24.73
CA THR A 605 -6.66 -5.44 24.17
C THR A 605 -6.60 -5.47 22.64
N HIS A 606 -6.61 -4.29 22.02
CA HIS A 606 -6.52 -4.09 20.57
C HIS A 606 -7.67 -4.76 19.79
N LEU A 607 -8.84 -4.84 20.41
CA LEU A 607 -10.06 -5.36 19.81
C LEU A 607 -10.60 -4.34 18.82
N VAL A 608 -11.03 -4.83 17.65
CA VAL A 608 -11.52 -3.99 16.56
C VAL A 608 -12.70 -4.65 15.85
N ALA A 609 -13.53 -3.90 15.15
CA ALA A 609 -14.53 -4.46 14.25
C ALA A 609 -14.27 -4.03 12.80
N GLY A 610 -14.53 -4.91 11.84
CA GLY A 610 -14.16 -4.67 10.45
C GLY A 610 -14.63 -5.74 9.48
N ASP A 611 -14.14 -5.67 8.26
CA ASP A 611 -14.47 -6.63 7.20
C ASP A 611 -13.31 -7.63 6.96
N ALA A 612 -13.63 -8.83 6.47
CA ALA A 612 -12.65 -9.90 6.23
C ALA A 612 -12.59 -10.31 4.75
N ILE A 613 -11.37 -10.59 4.26
CA ILE A 613 -11.06 -10.92 2.87
C ILE A 613 -10.10 -12.11 2.83
N ILE A 614 -10.21 -12.92 1.77
CA ILE A 614 -9.32 -14.05 1.52
C ILE A 614 -8.54 -13.81 0.24
N VAL A 615 -7.24 -14.08 0.30
CA VAL A 615 -6.36 -14.21 -0.87
C VAL A 615 -5.89 -15.66 -0.96
N SER A 616 -6.02 -16.25 -2.14
CA SER A 616 -5.67 -17.62 -2.43
C SER A 616 -4.94 -17.76 -3.76
N GLY A 617 -4.15 -18.81 -3.90
CA GLY A 617 -3.47 -19.18 -5.13
C GLY A 617 -1.98 -19.41 -4.95
N GLY A 618 -1.19 -19.00 -5.94
CA GLY A 618 0.22 -19.39 -6.10
C GLY A 618 1.24 -18.38 -5.57
N ILE A 619 2.42 -18.35 -6.22
CA ILE A 619 3.54 -17.48 -5.86
C ILE A 619 3.21 -15.99 -5.98
N ASN A 620 2.40 -15.59 -6.98
CA ASN A 620 2.04 -14.18 -7.16
C ASN A 620 0.89 -13.73 -6.24
N ALA A 621 0.13 -14.65 -5.64
CA ALA A 621 -0.85 -14.35 -4.59
C ALA A 621 -0.19 -14.15 -3.22
N SER A 622 0.85 -14.94 -2.93
CA SER A 622 1.66 -14.84 -1.70
C SER A 622 2.64 -13.68 -1.74
N ALA A 623 3.09 -13.27 -2.94
CA ALA A 623 4.11 -12.24 -3.12
C ALA A 623 5.33 -12.48 -2.20
N SER A 624 5.79 -13.74 -2.14
CA SER A 624 6.92 -14.20 -1.30
C SER A 624 6.77 -14.04 0.22
N PHE A 625 5.62 -13.59 0.74
CA PHE A 625 5.41 -13.37 2.18
C PHE A 625 6.52 -12.54 2.84
N ASN A 626 7.06 -11.55 2.12
CA ASN A 626 8.21 -10.76 2.52
C ASN A 626 7.88 -9.27 2.74
N GLU A 627 6.60 -8.92 2.91
CA GLU A 627 6.20 -7.55 3.20
C GLU A 627 6.67 -7.16 4.61
N THR A 628 7.25 -5.96 4.74
CA THR A 628 7.75 -5.43 6.01
C THR A 628 6.86 -4.33 6.56
N GLU A 629 5.99 -3.75 5.73
CA GLU A 629 5.03 -2.73 6.16
C GLU A 629 3.92 -3.35 7.02
N THR A 630 3.53 -2.63 8.07
CA THR A 630 2.46 -3.01 9.00
C THR A 630 1.49 -1.84 9.18
N ASP A 631 0.26 -2.14 9.60
CA ASP A 631 -0.74 -1.12 9.95
C ASP A 631 -1.59 -1.62 11.12
N ASP A 632 -1.81 -0.74 12.10
CA ASP A 632 -2.52 -1.04 13.35
C ASP A 632 -3.98 -1.47 13.16
N PHE A 633 -4.54 -1.44 11.95
CA PHE A 633 -5.89 -1.87 11.61
C PHE A 633 -5.93 -2.92 10.48
N SER A 634 -4.76 -3.33 10.00
CA SER A 634 -4.55 -4.50 9.15
C SER A 634 -4.38 -5.75 10.03
N ARG A 635 -5.40 -6.61 10.06
CA ARG A 635 -5.41 -7.84 10.86
C ARG A 635 -5.18 -9.08 10.02
N THR A 636 -4.60 -10.10 10.62
CA THR A 636 -4.56 -11.45 10.06
C THR A 636 -4.80 -12.46 11.18
N PHE A 637 -5.16 -13.68 10.80
CA PHE A 637 -5.44 -14.75 11.73
C PHE A 637 -4.75 -16.04 11.33
N GLY A 638 -3.97 -16.62 12.24
CA GLY A 638 -3.22 -17.83 11.98
C GLY A 638 -1.83 -17.57 11.39
N ARG A 639 -0.93 -18.54 11.53
CA ARG A 639 0.40 -18.50 10.88
C ARG A 639 0.38 -19.04 9.44
N ASN A 640 1.36 -18.63 8.64
CA ASN A 640 1.72 -19.23 7.36
C ASN A 640 2.55 -20.51 7.59
N SER A 641 2.33 -21.54 6.77
CA SER A 641 3.09 -22.79 6.83
C SER A 641 4.24 -22.78 5.84
N MET A 642 5.46 -23.08 6.29
CA MET A 642 6.65 -23.12 5.41
C MET A 642 6.71 -24.35 4.49
N ASP A 643 5.90 -25.38 4.71
CA ASP A 643 6.01 -26.65 3.97
C ASP A 643 4.65 -27.20 3.51
N ASN A 644 4.48 -27.18 2.19
CA ASN A 644 3.23 -27.32 1.45
C ASN A 644 2.63 -28.71 1.54
N ASN A 645 1.47 -28.80 2.20
CA ASN A 645 0.65 -30.00 2.38
C ASN A 645 1.30 -31.23 3.05
N LYS A 646 2.58 -31.18 3.42
CA LYS A 646 3.30 -32.27 4.09
C LYS A 646 3.17 -32.21 5.61
N ILE A 647 3.18 -31.01 6.17
CA ILE A 647 3.13 -30.77 7.61
C ILE A 647 1.71 -30.37 8.00
N GLU A 648 1.18 -31.03 9.04
CA GLU A 648 -0.12 -30.71 9.59
C GLU A 648 -0.10 -29.34 10.25
N TYR A 649 -1.10 -28.52 9.94
CA TYR A 649 -1.21 -27.18 10.51
C TYR A 649 -1.39 -27.24 12.02
N SER A 650 -0.49 -26.59 12.76
CA SER A 650 -0.54 -26.52 14.21
C SER A 650 -1.80 -25.75 14.65
N ARG A 651 -2.66 -26.42 15.41
CA ARG A 651 -3.86 -25.80 15.98
C ARG A 651 -3.52 -24.63 16.92
N ALA A 652 -2.35 -24.68 17.55
CA ALA A 652 -1.85 -23.63 18.44
C ALA A 652 -1.50 -22.33 17.70
N ASP A 653 -1.33 -22.39 16.37
CA ASP A 653 -0.91 -21.25 15.55
C ASP A 653 -2.07 -20.33 15.17
N THR A 654 -3.29 -20.59 15.66
CA THR A 654 -4.52 -19.83 15.37
C THR A 654 -4.69 -18.60 16.26
N LEU A 655 -3.76 -17.66 16.11
CA LEU A 655 -3.76 -16.39 16.85
C LEU A 655 -4.07 -15.19 15.94
N TRP A 656 -4.81 -14.22 16.49
CA TRP A 656 -4.96 -12.90 15.89
C TRP A 656 -3.70 -12.06 16.05
N SER A 657 -3.31 -11.36 14.99
CA SER A 657 -2.15 -10.45 14.99
C SER A 657 -2.31 -9.31 14.00
N ILE A 658 -1.42 -8.32 14.10
CA ILE A 658 -1.23 -7.29 13.07
C ILE A 658 -0.55 -7.97 11.88
N ALA A 659 -1.05 -7.75 10.66
CA ALA A 659 -0.45 -8.34 9.46
C ALA A 659 1.03 -7.95 9.33
N ASN A 660 1.88 -8.91 8.94
CA ASN A 660 3.33 -8.75 8.72
C ASN A 660 4.19 -8.46 9.96
N SER A 661 3.61 -8.43 11.18
CA SER A 661 4.35 -8.10 12.40
C SER A 661 5.31 -9.19 12.90
N GLU A 662 5.22 -10.41 12.38
CA GLU A 662 6.02 -11.58 12.77
C GLU A 662 6.80 -12.17 11.56
N GLY A 663 7.19 -11.31 10.62
CA GLY A 663 7.91 -11.74 9.41
C GLY A 663 7.06 -12.68 8.57
N TYR A 664 7.65 -13.79 8.10
CA TYR A 664 6.95 -14.79 7.28
C TYR A 664 5.72 -15.36 7.99
N ALA A 665 5.76 -15.50 9.32
CA ALA A 665 4.78 -16.27 10.06
C ALA A 665 3.37 -15.71 9.96
N ASN A 666 3.16 -14.40 9.91
CA ASN A 666 1.84 -13.79 9.76
C ASN A 666 1.80 -12.82 8.58
N ASN A 667 2.70 -13.01 7.61
CA ASN A 667 2.78 -12.15 6.46
C ASN A 667 1.57 -12.35 5.55
N VAL A 668 1.05 -11.28 4.98
CA VAL A 668 0.00 -11.35 3.95
C VAL A 668 0.54 -11.07 2.54
N GLY A 669 1.85 -10.80 2.42
CA GLY A 669 2.53 -10.45 1.18
C GLY A 669 2.24 -9.03 0.72
N ALA A 670 3.08 -8.46 -0.14
CA ALA A 670 2.91 -7.09 -0.64
C ALA A 670 1.59 -6.91 -1.41
N PHE A 671 1.16 -7.95 -2.13
CA PHE A 671 -0.12 -7.98 -2.84
C PHE A 671 -1.32 -7.94 -1.87
N GLY A 672 -1.35 -8.83 -0.88
CA GLY A 672 -2.41 -8.87 0.12
C GLY A 672 -2.44 -7.62 0.99
N PHE A 673 -1.28 -7.13 1.43
CA PHE A 673 -1.20 -5.94 2.27
C PHE A 673 -1.70 -4.68 1.55
N ALA A 674 -1.38 -4.53 0.25
CA ALA A 674 -1.88 -3.42 -0.55
C ALA A 674 -3.42 -3.42 -0.68
N ILE A 675 -4.05 -4.59 -0.87
CA ILE A 675 -5.51 -4.73 -0.87
C ILE A 675 -6.08 -4.29 0.48
N GLN A 676 -5.52 -4.86 1.55
CA GLN A 676 -5.97 -4.64 2.92
C GLN A 676 -5.89 -3.17 3.33
N LYS A 677 -4.75 -2.53 3.08
CA LYS A 677 -4.50 -1.12 3.44
C LYS A 677 -5.38 -0.17 2.65
N THR A 678 -5.48 -0.38 1.33
CA THR A 678 -6.29 0.47 0.45
C THR A 678 -7.77 0.43 0.85
N LEU A 679 -8.30 -0.76 1.16
CA LEU A 679 -9.67 -0.90 1.64
C LEU A 679 -9.87 -0.29 3.03
N SER A 680 -8.92 -0.49 3.94
CA SER A 680 -9.01 0.06 5.30
C SER A 680 -9.02 1.58 5.28
N ASP A 681 -8.19 2.20 4.44
CA ASP A 681 -8.11 3.65 4.30
C ASP A 681 -9.33 4.24 3.59
N ALA A 682 -9.83 3.59 2.53
CA ALA A 682 -11.02 4.08 1.83
C ALA A 682 -12.28 4.00 2.70
N LEU A 683 -12.46 2.89 3.42
CA LEU A 683 -13.66 2.62 4.22
C LEU A 683 -13.57 3.18 5.65
N GLN A 684 -12.39 3.62 6.09
CA GLN A 684 -12.11 4.05 7.47
C GLN A 684 -12.45 2.99 8.53
N ILE A 685 -12.29 1.71 8.17
CA ILE A 685 -12.50 0.57 9.06
C ILE A 685 -11.29 -0.40 9.02
N PRO A 686 -11.07 -1.17 10.08
CA PRO A 686 -10.15 -2.30 10.09
C PRO A 686 -10.51 -3.36 9.04
N ILE A 687 -9.49 -3.99 8.45
CA ILE A 687 -9.66 -5.08 7.48
C ILE A 687 -8.84 -6.28 7.97
N ALA A 688 -9.46 -7.46 8.02
CA ALA A 688 -8.76 -8.72 8.17
C ALA A 688 -8.48 -9.32 6.79
N LEU A 689 -7.24 -9.76 6.54
CA LEU A 689 -6.90 -10.50 5.33
C LEU A 689 -6.24 -11.82 5.70
N LEU A 690 -6.86 -12.92 5.26
CA LEU A 690 -6.29 -14.25 5.39
C LEU A 690 -5.68 -14.61 4.04
N ASN A 691 -4.35 -14.53 3.96
CA ASN A 691 -3.64 -15.08 2.81
C ASN A 691 -3.41 -16.59 3.06
N ILE A 692 -3.95 -17.41 2.17
CA ILE A 692 -3.87 -18.87 2.19
C ILE A 692 -3.13 -19.41 0.97
N SER A 693 -2.48 -18.52 0.20
CA SER A 693 -1.69 -18.90 -0.96
C SER A 693 -0.45 -19.69 -0.58
N ASP A 694 0.05 -20.45 -1.55
CA ASP A 694 1.17 -21.36 -1.40
C ASP A 694 2.06 -21.27 -2.65
N HIS A 695 3.35 -21.00 -2.44
CA HIS A 695 4.35 -20.80 -3.50
C HIS A 695 4.55 -21.98 -4.45
N HIS A 696 4.25 -23.21 -4.02
CA HIS A 696 4.46 -24.43 -4.82
C HIS A 696 3.18 -25.26 -4.99
N SER A 697 2.02 -24.65 -4.78
CA SER A 697 0.73 -25.28 -5.00
C SER A 697 0.43 -25.45 -6.50
N THR A 698 -0.24 -26.55 -6.84
CA THR A 698 -1.01 -26.71 -8.09
C THR A 698 -2.49 -26.50 -7.79
N SER A 699 -3.34 -26.33 -8.82
CA SER A 699 -4.79 -26.22 -8.59
C SER A 699 -5.40 -27.42 -7.83
N GLU A 700 -4.85 -28.63 -8.00
CA GLU A 700 -5.26 -29.83 -7.26
C GLU A 700 -5.04 -29.68 -5.74
N SER A 701 -3.92 -29.05 -5.36
CA SER A 701 -3.52 -28.90 -3.96
C SER A 701 -4.37 -27.90 -3.17
N LEU A 702 -5.22 -27.15 -3.88
CA LEU A 702 -6.15 -26.16 -3.35
C LEU A 702 -7.57 -26.72 -3.16
N LEU A 703 -7.79 -27.98 -3.52
CA LEU A 703 -9.10 -28.61 -3.46
C LEU A 703 -9.56 -28.89 -2.03
N LYS A 704 -10.88 -28.89 -1.88
CA LYS A 704 -11.54 -29.44 -0.70
C LYS A 704 -11.38 -30.96 -0.69
N SER A 705 -10.85 -31.50 0.41
CA SER A 705 -10.75 -32.95 0.61
C SER A 705 -12.14 -33.57 0.71
N THR A 706 -12.34 -34.70 0.01
CA THR A 706 -13.58 -35.47 0.01
C THR A 706 -13.76 -36.33 1.28
N MET A 707 -12.65 -36.65 1.97
CA MET A 707 -12.65 -37.44 3.20
C MET A 707 -12.88 -36.59 4.44
N ASP A 708 -12.22 -35.43 4.51
CA ASP A 708 -12.33 -34.47 5.62
C ASP A 708 -12.21 -33.04 5.08
N PRO A 709 -13.31 -32.28 5.00
CA PRO A 709 -13.32 -30.88 4.60
C PRO A 709 -12.32 -29.99 5.36
N MET A 710 -12.03 -30.29 6.63
CA MET A 710 -11.12 -29.52 7.49
C MET A 710 -9.74 -30.16 7.63
N LEU A 711 -9.33 -30.99 6.66
CA LEU A 711 -8.03 -31.64 6.65
C LEU A 711 -6.90 -30.60 6.77
N LEU A 712 -6.27 -30.54 7.95
CA LEU A 712 -5.27 -29.52 8.33
C LEU A 712 -3.94 -29.61 7.57
N ARG A 713 -3.78 -30.66 6.76
CA ARG A 713 -2.68 -30.75 5.79
C ARG A 713 -3.01 -30.01 4.50
N SER A 714 -4.27 -29.96 4.07
CA SER A 714 -4.67 -29.28 2.83
C SER A 714 -4.80 -27.76 3.00
N ASN A 715 -4.46 -26.98 1.98
CA ASN A 715 -4.63 -25.53 2.00
C ASN A 715 -6.11 -25.11 2.18
N TYR A 716 -7.05 -25.83 1.56
CA TYR A 716 -8.48 -25.60 1.74
C TYR A 716 -8.95 -25.89 3.18
N GLY A 717 -8.53 -27.01 3.76
CA GLY A 717 -8.87 -27.37 5.13
C GLY A 717 -8.27 -26.41 6.16
N LYS A 718 -7.02 -25.95 5.94
CA LYS A 718 -6.39 -24.88 6.74
C LYS A 718 -7.19 -23.57 6.67
N MET A 719 -7.63 -23.18 5.48
CA MET A 719 -8.49 -22.00 5.29
C MET A 719 -9.78 -22.13 6.09
N LEU A 720 -10.53 -23.23 5.92
CA LEU A 720 -11.78 -23.46 6.64
C LEU A 720 -11.55 -23.43 8.16
N TYR A 721 -10.52 -24.13 8.64
CA TYR A 721 -10.18 -24.14 10.06
C TYR A 721 -9.85 -22.75 10.59
N ARG A 722 -9.03 -21.96 9.87
CA ARG A 722 -8.68 -20.59 10.26
C ARG A 722 -9.92 -19.69 10.31
N ILE A 723 -10.81 -19.76 9.32
CA ILE A 723 -12.03 -18.93 9.26
C ILE A 723 -13.00 -19.29 10.38
N GLU A 724 -13.21 -20.58 10.65
CA GLU A 724 -14.07 -21.01 11.75
C GLU A 724 -13.51 -20.60 13.11
N LYS A 725 -12.20 -20.78 13.33
CA LYS A 725 -11.54 -20.38 14.59
C LYS A 725 -11.46 -18.86 14.76
N ALA A 726 -11.38 -18.10 13.68
CA ALA A 726 -11.45 -16.64 13.71
C ALA A 726 -12.86 -16.12 14.04
N GLY A 727 -13.89 -16.97 13.93
CA GLY A 727 -15.29 -16.53 14.03
C GLY A 727 -15.78 -15.77 12.80
N LEU A 728 -15.20 -16.05 11.62
CA LEU A 728 -15.46 -15.34 10.37
C LEU A 728 -16.31 -16.15 9.37
N LYS A 729 -16.86 -17.30 9.78
CA LYS A 729 -17.73 -18.12 8.93
C LYS A 729 -18.93 -17.29 8.46
N ASN A 730 -19.19 -17.30 7.15
CA ASN A 730 -20.22 -16.48 6.48
C ASN A 730 -20.02 -14.96 6.59
N GLN A 731 -18.82 -14.49 6.94
CA GLN A 731 -18.51 -13.05 7.11
C GLN A 731 -17.43 -12.56 6.15
N ILE A 732 -17.08 -13.37 5.15
CA ILE A 732 -16.06 -13.06 4.15
C ILE A 732 -16.67 -12.19 3.06
N ARG A 733 -16.09 -11.01 2.83
CA ARG A 733 -16.57 -10.05 1.81
C ARG A 733 -16.11 -10.37 0.40
N SER A 734 -14.89 -10.88 0.29
CA SER A 734 -14.24 -11.13 -0.98
C SER A 734 -13.29 -12.31 -0.90
N TYR A 735 -13.27 -13.11 -1.97
CA TYR A 735 -12.30 -14.15 -2.24
C TYR A 735 -11.54 -13.79 -3.52
N ILE A 736 -10.23 -13.63 -3.40
CA ILE A 736 -9.37 -13.27 -4.52
C ILE A 736 -8.51 -14.48 -4.86
N PHE A 737 -8.64 -14.97 -6.09
CA PHE A 737 -7.90 -16.12 -6.58
C PHE A 737 -6.91 -15.70 -7.65
N ARG A 738 -5.61 -15.93 -7.39
CA ARG A 738 -4.52 -15.64 -8.31
C ARG A 738 -3.58 -16.84 -8.40
N HIS A 739 -3.76 -17.64 -9.45
CA HIS A 739 -3.07 -18.91 -9.61
C HIS A 739 -2.97 -19.32 -11.08
N GLY A 740 -1.97 -20.13 -11.40
CA GLY A 740 -1.89 -20.86 -12.68
C GLY A 740 -0.49 -20.94 -13.26
N GLU A 741 0.50 -20.34 -12.61
CA GLU A 741 1.88 -20.24 -13.10
C GLU A 741 2.57 -21.61 -13.16
N ILE A 742 2.33 -22.46 -12.16
CA ILE A 742 2.85 -23.84 -12.14
C ILE A 742 1.98 -24.76 -13.00
N ASP A 743 0.67 -24.50 -13.06
CA ASP A 743 -0.27 -25.31 -13.84
C ASP A 743 -0.12 -25.11 -15.35
N SER A 744 0.40 -23.94 -15.79
CA SER A 744 0.70 -23.71 -17.20
C SER A 744 1.75 -24.65 -17.77
N ASP A 745 2.56 -25.32 -16.94
CA ASP A 745 3.58 -26.28 -17.37
C ASP A 745 3.05 -27.74 -17.42
N LYS A 746 1.77 -27.97 -17.07
CA LYS A 746 1.16 -29.32 -16.94
C LYS A 746 -0.10 -29.48 -17.82
N LEU A 747 -0.64 -30.71 -17.88
CA LEU A 747 -1.88 -31.04 -18.59
C LEU A 747 -3.05 -30.15 -18.11
N ILE A 748 -3.58 -29.33 -19.02
CA ILE A 748 -4.53 -28.25 -18.69
C ILE A 748 -5.95 -28.68 -18.32
N GLN A 749 -6.43 -29.79 -18.88
CA GLN A 749 -7.79 -30.28 -18.64
C GLN A 749 -8.05 -30.62 -17.16
N PRO A 750 -7.12 -31.32 -16.46
CA PRO A 750 -7.16 -31.45 -15.01
C PRO A 750 -7.27 -30.12 -14.25
N THR A 751 -6.45 -29.12 -14.60
CA THR A 751 -6.45 -27.80 -13.94
C THR A 751 -7.81 -27.13 -13.98
N ILE A 752 -8.43 -27.08 -15.16
CA ILE A 752 -9.78 -26.49 -15.34
C ILE A 752 -10.81 -27.26 -14.49
N SER A 753 -10.74 -28.60 -14.47
CA SER A 753 -11.61 -29.43 -13.62
C SER A 753 -11.43 -29.13 -12.14
N PHE A 754 -10.19 -28.99 -11.68
CA PHE A 754 -9.88 -28.67 -10.28
C PHE A 754 -10.37 -27.28 -9.88
N VAL A 755 -10.19 -26.27 -10.74
CA VAL A 755 -10.73 -24.93 -10.46
C VAL A 755 -12.27 -24.97 -10.34
N LYS A 756 -12.96 -25.72 -11.21
CA LYS A 756 -14.41 -25.91 -11.10
C LYS A 756 -14.82 -26.58 -9.77
N GLN A 757 -14.06 -27.59 -9.33
CA GLN A 757 -14.28 -28.23 -8.03
C GLN A 757 -14.02 -27.28 -6.85
N LEU A 758 -12.97 -26.45 -6.92
CA LEU A 758 -12.70 -25.41 -5.94
C LEU A 758 -13.86 -24.42 -5.83
N ILE A 759 -14.36 -23.91 -6.95
CA ILE A 759 -15.52 -22.99 -6.99
C ILE A 759 -16.74 -23.64 -6.33
N GLN A 760 -17.02 -24.91 -6.64
CA GLN A 760 -18.13 -25.64 -6.02
C GLN A 760 -17.95 -25.83 -4.51
N GLY A 761 -16.72 -26.12 -4.06
CA GLY A 761 -16.37 -26.19 -2.64
C GLY A 761 -16.63 -24.85 -1.93
N LEU A 762 -16.11 -23.75 -2.49
CA LEU A 762 -16.28 -22.41 -1.94
C LEU A 762 -17.75 -22.00 -1.88
N LYS A 763 -18.54 -22.28 -2.92
CA LYS A 763 -19.98 -22.01 -2.93
C LYS A 763 -20.73 -22.79 -1.83
N THR A 764 -20.25 -24.00 -1.51
CA THR A 764 -20.83 -24.84 -0.46
C THR A 764 -20.52 -24.28 0.94
N ASP A 765 -19.29 -23.86 1.19
CA ASP A 765 -18.84 -23.43 2.52
C ASP A 765 -19.07 -21.93 2.79
N PHE A 766 -19.19 -21.13 1.73
CA PHE A 766 -19.41 -19.69 1.75
C PHE A 766 -20.54 -19.28 0.78
N PRO A 767 -21.79 -19.70 1.04
CA PRO A 767 -22.92 -19.39 0.16
C PRO A 767 -23.19 -17.88 0.03
N ASP A 768 -22.81 -17.10 1.05
CA ASP A 768 -22.96 -15.64 1.11
C ASP A 768 -21.68 -14.88 0.68
N LEU A 769 -20.73 -15.56 0.04
CA LEU A 769 -19.51 -14.93 -0.46
C LEU A 769 -19.87 -13.80 -1.43
N GLY A 770 -19.42 -12.58 -1.12
CA GLY A 770 -19.65 -11.40 -1.95
C GLY A 770 -18.86 -11.45 -3.27
N ALA A 771 -17.71 -10.79 -3.30
CA ALA A 771 -16.86 -10.78 -4.48
C ALA A 771 -16.10 -12.10 -4.63
N PHE A 772 -16.16 -12.71 -5.81
CA PHE A 772 -15.13 -13.68 -6.20
C PHE A 772 -14.35 -13.09 -7.36
N ILE A 773 -13.16 -12.57 -7.08
CA ILE A 773 -12.26 -12.01 -8.09
C ILE A 773 -11.29 -13.11 -8.56
N PHE A 774 -11.24 -13.31 -9.88
CA PHE A 774 -10.43 -14.35 -10.51
C PHE A 774 -9.41 -13.71 -11.45
N CYS A 775 -8.12 -13.84 -11.14
CA CYS A 775 -7.08 -13.18 -11.92
C CYS A 775 -6.71 -13.99 -13.18
N GLN A 776 -6.66 -13.34 -14.35
CA GLN A 776 -5.98 -13.82 -15.54
C GLN A 776 -4.47 -13.56 -15.38
N ASN A 777 -3.65 -14.59 -15.61
CA ASN A 777 -2.20 -14.50 -15.53
C ASN A 777 -1.62 -13.61 -16.65
N ASP A 778 -0.40 -13.10 -16.42
CA ASP A 778 0.38 -12.41 -17.44
C ASP A 778 0.95 -13.34 -18.52
N ILE A 779 1.67 -12.75 -19.47
CA ILE A 779 2.43 -13.50 -20.48
C ILE A 779 3.75 -14.01 -19.88
N GLY A 780 3.69 -15.21 -19.29
CA GLY A 780 4.84 -15.84 -18.63
C GLY A 780 5.83 -16.52 -19.58
N ASN A 781 6.89 -17.09 -18.99
CA ASN A 781 8.01 -17.73 -19.68
C ASN A 781 7.89 -19.26 -19.86
N TYR A 782 6.73 -19.84 -19.53
CA TYR A 782 6.48 -21.28 -19.59
C TYR A 782 6.21 -21.72 -21.03
N PRO A 783 7.06 -22.55 -21.66
CA PRO A 783 7.05 -22.78 -23.11
C PRO A 783 5.96 -23.75 -23.59
N THR A 784 4.71 -23.48 -23.24
CA THR A 784 3.56 -24.33 -23.58
C THR A 784 2.38 -23.51 -24.08
N GLU A 785 1.59 -24.07 -24.99
CA GLU A 785 0.30 -23.49 -25.40
C GLU A 785 -0.74 -23.50 -24.27
N SER A 786 -0.54 -24.36 -23.26
CA SER A 786 -1.40 -24.45 -22.08
C SER A 786 -1.55 -23.11 -21.35
N ALA A 787 -0.50 -22.27 -21.33
CA ALA A 787 -0.60 -20.94 -20.72
C ALA A 787 -1.71 -20.07 -21.36
N ALA A 788 -1.86 -20.11 -22.68
CA ALA A 788 -2.89 -19.35 -23.40
C ALA A 788 -4.30 -19.90 -23.16
N ILE A 789 -4.43 -21.23 -23.19
CA ILE A 789 -5.70 -21.92 -22.89
C ILE A 789 -6.17 -21.60 -21.46
N LEU A 790 -5.23 -21.52 -20.50
CA LEU A 790 -5.55 -21.18 -19.13
C LEU A 790 -6.03 -19.73 -19.03
N ARG A 791 -5.31 -18.80 -19.65
CA ARG A 791 -5.72 -17.38 -19.70
C ARG A 791 -7.09 -17.20 -20.35
N GLU A 792 -7.39 -17.95 -21.41
CA GLU A 792 -8.71 -17.98 -22.04
C GLU A 792 -9.80 -18.48 -21.09
N PHE A 793 -9.54 -19.54 -20.32
CA PHE A 793 -10.46 -19.99 -19.28
C PHE A 793 -10.64 -18.92 -18.18
N GLN A 794 -9.56 -18.27 -17.74
CA GLN A 794 -9.56 -17.27 -16.68
C GLN A 794 -10.37 -16.02 -17.04
N ARG A 795 -10.23 -15.49 -18.27
CA ARG A 795 -11.04 -14.32 -18.70
C ARG A 795 -12.51 -14.67 -18.90
N ASN A 796 -12.80 -15.91 -19.28
CA ASN A 796 -14.12 -16.36 -19.70
C ASN A 796 -14.89 -17.07 -18.56
N ILE A 797 -14.33 -17.05 -17.35
CA ILE A 797 -14.90 -17.75 -16.19
C ILE A 797 -16.31 -17.25 -15.85
N SER A 798 -16.57 -15.96 -16.07
CA SER A 798 -17.85 -15.30 -15.77
C SER A 798 -19.00 -15.79 -16.65
N GLU A 799 -18.72 -16.30 -17.86
CA GLU A 799 -19.75 -16.86 -18.74
C GLU A 799 -20.39 -18.13 -18.15
N ASN A 800 -19.62 -18.90 -17.37
CA ASN A 800 -20.12 -20.09 -16.68
C ASN A 800 -20.52 -19.79 -15.22
N TYR A 801 -19.97 -18.72 -14.64
CA TYR A 801 -20.15 -18.36 -13.24
C TYR A 801 -20.32 -16.84 -13.09
N SER A 802 -21.54 -16.34 -13.29
CA SER A 802 -21.85 -14.90 -13.33
C SER A 802 -21.52 -14.09 -12.06
N HIS A 803 -21.26 -14.75 -10.93
CA HIS A 803 -20.84 -14.14 -9.66
C HIS A 803 -19.31 -14.02 -9.52
N ILE A 804 -18.56 -14.57 -10.48
CA ILE A 804 -17.09 -14.48 -10.53
C ILE A 804 -16.71 -13.35 -11.49
N ILE A 805 -15.85 -12.45 -11.02
CA ILE A 805 -15.39 -11.28 -11.74
C ILE A 805 -13.95 -11.54 -12.22
N PRO A 806 -13.71 -11.62 -13.53
CA PRO A 806 -12.34 -11.74 -14.04
C PRO A 806 -11.59 -10.43 -13.82
N PHE A 807 -10.29 -10.52 -13.51
CA PHE A 807 -9.38 -9.40 -13.35
C PHE A 807 -8.10 -9.65 -14.15
N SER A 808 -7.62 -8.69 -14.94
CA SER A 808 -6.39 -8.87 -15.72
C SER A 808 -5.18 -8.34 -14.97
N THR A 809 -4.09 -9.10 -14.94
CA THR A 809 -2.79 -8.60 -14.44
C THR A 809 -1.85 -8.15 -15.56
N LEU A 810 -2.30 -8.18 -16.82
CA LEU A 810 -1.46 -7.91 -17.99
C LEU A 810 -0.86 -6.49 -17.99
N GLY A 811 0.43 -6.40 -18.31
CA GLY A 811 1.12 -5.13 -18.45
C GLY A 811 1.36 -4.40 -17.13
N THR A 812 1.26 -5.10 -16.00
CA THR A 812 1.61 -4.54 -14.70
C THR A 812 3.11 -4.22 -14.66
N LYS A 813 3.43 -2.98 -14.33
CA LYS A 813 4.82 -2.53 -14.21
C LYS A 813 5.62 -3.40 -13.22
N GLY A 814 6.83 -3.78 -13.61
CA GLY A 814 7.73 -4.59 -12.79
C GLY A 814 7.52 -6.10 -12.87
N PHE A 815 6.74 -6.58 -13.85
CA PHE A 815 6.68 -7.99 -14.19
C PHE A 815 8.01 -8.47 -14.80
N THR A 816 8.52 -9.61 -14.36
CA THR A 816 9.82 -10.17 -14.78
C THR A 816 9.70 -11.33 -15.77
N GLY A 817 8.47 -11.69 -16.18
CA GLY A 817 8.18 -12.89 -16.97
C GLY A 817 7.69 -14.09 -16.13
N SER A 818 7.75 -14.00 -14.79
CA SER A 818 7.22 -15.04 -13.89
C SER A 818 6.65 -14.48 -12.59
N ILE A 819 7.29 -13.44 -12.04
CA ILE A 819 6.88 -12.76 -10.80
C ILE A 819 6.85 -11.24 -10.99
N TYR A 820 6.31 -10.53 -10.01
CA TYR A 820 6.28 -9.07 -10.00
C TYR A 820 7.26 -8.49 -8.98
N SER A 821 7.71 -7.26 -9.23
CA SER A 821 8.36 -6.44 -8.20
C SER A 821 7.37 -6.08 -7.09
N LYS A 822 7.89 -5.57 -5.95
CA LYS A 822 7.04 -5.06 -4.85
C LYS A 822 6.04 -4.01 -5.35
N GLU A 823 6.49 -3.07 -6.19
CA GLU A 823 5.64 -2.03 -6.80
C GLU A 823 4.53 -2.66 -7.66
N GLY A 824 4.86 -3.69 -8.46
CA GLY A 824 3.88 -4.41 -9.27
C GLY A 824 2.81 -5.09 -8.42
N TYR A 825 3.20 -5.79 -7.35
CA TYR A 825 2.26 -6.40 -6.40
C TYR A 825 1.36 -5.35 -5.72
N GLN A 826 1.93 -4.22 -5.32
CA GLN A 826 1.17 -3.13 -4.69
C GLN A 826 0.15 -2.52 -5.67
N ASN A 827 0.53 -2.32 -6.93
CA ASN A 827 -0.36 -1.79 -7.95
C ASN A 827 -1.53 -2.74 -8.25
N ASN A 828 -1.28 -4.03 -8.44
CA ASN A 828 -2.37 -5.01 -8.61
C ASN A 828 -3.28 -5.05 -7.38
N GLY A 829 -2.71 -4.99 -6.17
CA GLY A 829 -3.49 -5.00 -4.95
C GLY A 829 -4.41 -3.78 -4.82
N LYS A 830 -3.93 -2.60 -5.22
CA LYS A 830 -4.73 -1.36 -5.26
C LYS A 830 -5.88 -1.44 -6.27
N GLU A 831 -5.61 -1.91 -7.49
CA GLU A 831 -6.65 -2.03 -8.52
C GLU A 831 -7.76 -3.02 -8.11
N ILE A 832 -7.39 -4.12 -7.48
CA ILE A 832 -8.36 -5.07 -6.92
C ILE A 832 -9.15 -4.45 -5.76
N ALA A 833 -8.51 -3.68 -4.88
CA ALA A 833 -9.21 -2.95 -3.82
C ALA A 833 -10.22 -1.94 -4.40
N GLU A 834 -9.83 -1.18 -5.42
CA GLU A 834 -10.72 -0.25 -6.13
C GLU A 834 -11.91 -0.99 -6.76
N LEU A 835 -11.69 -2.16 -7.35
CA LEU A 835 -12.75 -3.02 -7.87
C LEU A 835 -13.70 -3.48 -6.76
N ILE A 836 -13.19 -3.87 -5.59
CA ILE A 836 -14.00 -4.26 -4.43
C ILE A 836 -14.84 -3.08 -3.92
N LEU A 837 -14.25 -1.88 -3.80
CA LEU A 837 -14.95 -0.66 -3.40
C LEU A 837 -16.12 -0.36 -4.34
N ARG A 838 -15.85 -0.43 -5.64
CA ARG A 838 -16.83 -0.17 -6.70
C ARG A 838 -18.01 -1.14 -6.61
N LEU A 839 -17.72 -2.44 -6.57
CA LEU A 839 -18.73 -3.47 -6.72
C LEU A 839 -19.55 -3.72 -5.45
N PHE A 840 -19.01 -3.47 -4.25
CA PHE A 840 -19.62 -3.94 -3.00
C PHE A 840 -19.85 -2.87 -1.94
N PHE A 841 -19.30 -1.67 -2.15
CA PHE A 841 -19.43 -0.55 -1.23
C PHE A 841 -19.99 0.72 -1.89
N ASN A 842 -20.26 0.70 -3.20
CA ASN A 842 -20.66 1.87 -3.99
C ASN A 842 -19.72 3.07 -3.77
N GLN A 843 -18.42 2.78 -3.64
CA GLN A 843 -17.36 3.77 -3.46
C GLN A 843 -16.29 3.58 -4.54
N GLY A 844 -15.47 4.61 -4.79
CA GLY A 844 -14.51 4.60 -5.90
C GLY A 844 -15.16 4.92 -7.25
N ASN A 845 -14.42 4.73 -8.34
CA ASN A 845 -14.91 5.07 -9.68
C ASN A 845 -15.87 3.99 -10.20
N THR A 846 -17.13 4.35 -10.44
CA THR A 846 -18.19 3.43 -10.86
C THR A 846 -18.26 3.20 -12.36
N GLU A 847 -17.52 3.96 -13.18
CA GLU A 847 -17.51 3.81 -14.65
C GLU A 847 -16.99 2.42 -15.05
N VAL A 848 -17.72 1.75 -15.94
CA VAL A 848 -17.37 0.41 -16.48
C VAL A 848 -15.97 0.37 -17.06
N GLU A 849 -15.56 1.48 -17.69
CA GLU A 849 -14.26 1.65 -18.32
C GLU A 849 -13.06 1.59 -17.36
N ASN A 850 -13.24 1.61 -16.04
CA ASN A 850 -12.11 1.37 -15.11
C ASN A 850 -11.76 -0.12 -14.96
N ALA A 851 -12.51 -1.02 -15.58
CA ALA A 851 -12.16 -2.44 -15.69
C ALA A 851 -11.46 -2.72 -17.02
N SER A 852 -10.62 -3.76 -17.05
CA SER A 852 -9.97 -4.25 -18.27
C SER A 852 -11.00 -4.66 -19.34
N PRO A 853 -10.83 -4.23 -20.61
CA PRO A 853 -11.70 -4.67 -21.69
C PRO A 853 -11.67 -6.19 -21.88
N ASN A 854 -12.82 -6.85 -21.79
CA ASN A 854 -12.96 -8.28 -22.07
C ASN A 854 -13.67 -8.49 -23.42
N LEU A 855 -13.12 -9.35 -24.27
CA LEU A 855 -13.68 -9.65 -25.59
C LEU A 855 -14.91 -10.55 -25.45
N LYS A 856 -16.04 -10.13 -26.01
CA LYS A 856 -17.30 -10.91 -26.01
C LYS A 856 -17.49 -11.74 -27.27
N LYS A 857 -17.26 -11.14 -28.45
CA LYS A 857 -17.43 -11.85 -29.73
C LYS A 857 -16.56 -11.26 -30.83
N VAL A 858 -16.33 -12.06 -31.87
CA VAL A 858 -15.58 -11.68 -33.07
C VAL A 858 -16.44 -12.01 -34.29
N ILE A 859 -16.63 -11.02 -35.15
CA ILE A 859 -17.56 -11.11 -36.27
C ILE A 859 -16.80 -10.84 -37.57
N GLN A 860 -16.85 -11.78 -38.51
CA GLN A 860 -16.39 -11.59 -39.88
C GLN A 860 -17.52 -11.01 -40.72
N SER A 861 -17.27 -9.89 -41.37
CA SER A 861 -18.23 -9.24 -42.26
C SER A 861 -18.60 -10.15 -43.43
N GLN A 862 -19.89 -10.16 -43.78
CA GLN A 862 -20.42 -10.98 -44.87
C GLN A 862 -20.14 -10.34 -46.24
N SER A 863 -20.19 -9.02 -46.31
CA SER A 863 -19.96 -8.19 -47.50
C SER A 863 -18.48 -7.92 -47.77
N ASN A 864 -17.64 -7.92 -46.73
CA ASN A 864 -16.19 -7.87 -46.86
C ASN A 864 -15.53 -8.95 -45.98
N PRO A 865 -15.24 -10.15 -46.51
CA PRO A 865 -14.60 -11.23 -45.75
C PRO A 865 -13.24 -10.86 -45.12
N ASN A 866 -12.55 -9.84 -45.63
CA ASN A 866 -11.29 -9.35 -45.05
C ASN A 866 -11.51 -8.44 -43.84
N LYS A 867 -12.75 -8.16 -43.43
CA LYS A 867 -13.05 -7.30 -42.27
C LYS A 867 -13.51 -8.14 -41.07
N LEU A 868 -12.79 -8.01 -39.96
CA LEU A 868 -13.14 -8.56 -38.65
C LEU A 868 -13.56 -7.44 -37.69
N THR A 869 -14.56 -7.69 -36.87
CA THR A 869 -15.00 -6.78 -35.80
C THR A 869 -14.90 -7.51 -34.47
N LEU A 870 -13.98 -7.06 -33.62
CA LEU A 870 -13.83 -7.51 -32.24
C LEU A 870 -14.74 -6.65 -31.36
N VAL A 871 -15.68 -7.29 -30.66
CA VAL A 871 -16.67 -6.62 -29.81
C VAL A 871 -16.33 -6.91 -28.35
N PHE A 872 -15.93 -5.88 -27.62
CA PHE A 872 -15.65 -5.91 -26.19
C PHE A 872 -16.91 -5.60 -25.36
N GLU A 873 -16.80 -5.70 -24.04
CA GLU A 873 -17.91 -5.35 -23.14
C GLU A 873 -18.39 -3.91 -23.36
N GLU A 874 -19.70 -3.70 -23.26
CA GLU A 874 -20.31 -2.38 -23.45
C GLU A 874 -19.76 -1.36 -22.45
N GLY A 875 -19.57 -0.11 -22.89
CA GLY A 875 -18.98 0.96 -22.07
C GLY A 875 -17.45 0.99 -22.03
N GLN A 876 -16.77 0.08 -22.72
CA GLN A 876 -15.32 0.14 -22.93
C GLN A 876 -14.98 1.00 -24.15
N ASN A 877 -14.30 2.14 -24.04
CA ASN A 877 -13.86 2.88 -25.23
C ASN A 877 -12.49 2.40 -25.68
N ILE A 878 -12.46 1.47 -26.64
CA ILE A 878 -11.25 0.79 -27.10
C ILE A 878 -10.34 1.75 -27.87
N GLN A 879 -9.04 1.56 -27.69
CA GLN A 879 -7.96 2.24 -28.37
C GLN A 879 -7.00 1.21 -28.94
N TYR A 880 -6.64 1.39 -30.21
CA TYR A 880 -5.55 0.64 -30.83
C TYR A 880 -4.23 1.29 -30.42
N PRO A 881 -3.26 0.54 -29.87
CA PRO A 881 -2.02 1.12 -29.36
C PRO A 881 -1.17 1.69 -30.48
N GLN A 882 -0.37 2.70 -30.14
CA GLN A 882 0.74 3.13 -30.99
C GLN A 882 1.90 2.12 -30.90
N THR A 883 2.84 2.19 -31.85
CA THR A 883 4.07 1.37 -31.82
C THR A 883 4.77 1.50 -30.47
N PHE A 884 5.00 0.37 -29.81
CA PHE A 884 5.63 0.31 -28.50
C PHE A 884 7.16 0.20 -28.63
N ILE A 885 7.89 0.90 -27.76
CA ILE A 885 9.35 0.83 -27.70
C ILE A 885 9.72 -0.02 -26.48
N HIS A 886 10.17 -1.25 -26.73
CA HIS A 886 10.62 -2.15 -25.67
C HIS A 886 11.90 -1.60 -25.02
N PRO A 887 12.18 -1.87 -23.72
CA PRO A 887 13.43 -1.47 -23.07
C PRO A 887 14.72 -1.92 -23.77
N SER A 888 14.65 -2.92 -24.66
CA SER A 888 15.76 -3.33 -25.53
C SER A 888 15.99 -2.40 -26.74
N GLY A 889 15.19 -1.34 -26.90
CA GLY A 889 15.23 -0.39 -28.03
C GLY A 889 14.48 -0.85 -29.28
N LYS A 890 13.87 -2.04 -29.26
CA LYS A 890 13.12 -2.58 -30.39
C LYS A 890 11.71 -1.98 -30.45
N LYS A 891 11.29 -1.61 -31.65
CA LYS A 891 9.93 -1.17 -31.95
C LYS A 891 9.07 -2.40 -32.19
N LEU A 892 7.95 -2.49 -31.49
CA LEU A 892 7.00 -3.59 -31.55
C LEU A 892 5.62 -3.03 -31.95
N ASP A 893 5.01 -3.63 -32.95
CA ASP A 893 3.64 -3.27 -33.35
C ASP A 893 2.65 -4.36 -32.92
N LEU A 894 1.40 -3.97 -32.66
CA LEU A 894 0.37 -4.89 -32.18
C LEU A 894 0.03 -5.96 -33.23
N ASN A 895 0.24 -5.67 -34.51
CA ASN A 895 0.02 -6.63 -35.60
C ASN A 895 0.89 -7.90 -35.47
N GLU A 896 2.02 -7.84 -34.77
CA GLU A 896 2.91 -8.99 -34.51
C GLU A 896 2.33 -9.96 -33.47
N PHE A 897 1.34 -9.52 -32.67
CA PHE A 897 0.80 -10.24 -31.51
C PHE A 897 -0.68 -10.62 -31.64
N ILE A 898 -1.25 -10.50 -32.84
CA ILE A 898 -2.58 -11.02 -33.19
C ILE A 898 -2.39 -12.14 -34.23
N SER A 899 -3.01 -13.29 -33.99
CA SER A 899 -2.96 -14.43 -34.92
C SER A 899 -4.35 -14.94 -35.27
N LEU A 900 -4.50 -15.47 -36.48
CA LEU A 900 -5.72 -16.11 -36.99
C LEU A 900 -5.40 -17.58 -37.27
N ASP A 901 -6.19 -18.49 -36.68
CA ASP A 901 -5.94 -19.95 -36.75
C ASP A 901 -4.48 -20.32 -36.41
N ASN A 902 -3.89 -19.63 -35.43
CA ASN A 902 -2.49 -19.73 -34.97
C ASN A 902 -1.40 -19.22 -35.94
N PHE A 903 -1.77 -18.56 -37.03
CA PHE A 903 -0.82 -17.91 -37.95
C PHE A 903 -0.83 -16.39 -37.76
N THR A 904 0.35 -15.77 -37.72
CA THR A 904 0.46 -14.31 -37.79
C THR A 904 0.04 -13.84 -39.19
N PHE A 905 -0.61 -12.67 -39.25
CA PHE A 905 -1.14 -12.11 -40.48
C PHE A 905 -0.88 -10.61 -40.54
N GLN A 906 -1.04 -10.03 -41.72
CA GLN A 906 -0.86 -8.58 -41.91
C GLN A 906 -2.20 -7.86 -41.77
N ILE A 907 -2.29 -7.00 -40.76
CA ILE A 907 -3.37 -6.03 -40.61
C ILE A 907 -3.07 -4.87 -41.55
N GLN A 908 -3.94 -4.66 -42.54
CA GLN A 908 -3.86 -3.50 -43.44
C GLN A 908 -4.28 -2.22 -42.72
N ASN A 909 -5.35 -2.30 -41.93
CA ASN A 909 -5.91 -1.17 -41.21
C ASN A 909 -6.60 -1.64 -39.92
N ALA A 910 -6.50 -0.84 -38.86
CA ALA A 910 -7.19 -1.08 -37.60
C ALA A 910 -7.90 0.19 -37.15
N LYS A 911 -9.17 0.07 -36.77
CA LYS A 911 -9.98 1.21 -36.33
C LYS A 911 -10.79 0.85 -35.10
N ALA A 912 -10.48 1.50 -33.98
CA ALA A 912 -11.28 1.39 -32.77
C ALA A 912 -12.42 2.43 -32.77
N ARG A 913 -13.61 2.01 -32.32
CA ARG A 913 -14.80 2.85 -32.11
C ARG A 913 -15.63 2.27 -30.98
N ASP A 914 -15.90 3.08 -29.95
CA ASP A 914 -16.60 2.64 -28.74
C ASP A 914 -16.01 1.31 -28.22
N HIS A 915 -16.85 0.31 -27.95
CA HIS A 915 -16.44 -1.03 -27.49
C HIS A 915 -16.02 -1.97 -28.63
N LYS A 916 -15.71 -1.46 -29.82
CA LYS A 916 -15.38 -2.27 -31.00
C LYS A 916 -14.01 -1.93 -31.57
N LEU A 917 -13.30 -2.96 -32.02
CA LEU A 917 -12.09 -2.86 -32.81
C LEU A 917 -12.29 -3.53 -34.17
N GLU A 918 -12.33 -2.74 -35.23
CA GLU A 918 -12.43 -3.20 -36.61
C GLU A 918 -11.03 -3.43 -37.18
N LEU A 919 -10.77 -4.62 -37.73
CA LEU A 919 -9.51 -5.00 -38.38
C LEU A 919 -9.79 -5.31 -39.86
N GLU A 920 -8.98 -4.76 -40.75
CA GLU A 920 -8.99 -5.05 -42.20
C GLU A 920 -7.70 -5.80 -42.57
N LEU A 921 -7.87 -6.95 -43.22
CA LEU A 921 -6.80 -7.90 -43.54
C LEU A 921 -6.29 -7.70 -44.98
N VAL A 922 -4.98 -7.83 -45.22
CA VAL A 922 -4.37 -7.62 -46.55
C VAL A 922 -4.91 -8.57 -47.62
N SER A 923 -5.11 -9.86 -47.31
CA SER A 923 -5.98 -10.80 -48.05
C SER A 923 -5.96 -12.15 -47.35
N ASP A 924 -7.11 -12.73 -46.98
CA ASP A 924 -7.20 -14.16 -46.65
C ASP A 924 -8.63 -14.71 -46.56
N LYS A 925 -8.73 -16.03 -46.76
CA LYS A 925 -9.94 -16.86 -46.71
C LYS A 925 -10.67 -16.76 -45.35
N SER A 926 -11.91 -17.24 -45.29
CA SER A 926 -12.66 -17.38 -44.03
C SER A 926 -11.82 -18.11 -42.97
N ARG A 927 -11.57 -17.45 -41.83
CA ARG A 927 -10.81 -17.97 -40.69
C ARG A 927 -11.76 -18.41 -39.58
N SER A 928 -11.34 -19.38 -38.79
CA SER A 928 -12.22 -19.99 -37.78
C SER A 928 -12.04 -19.40 -36.38
N SER A 929 -10.86 -18.85 -36.09
CA SER A 929 -10.48 -18.39 -34.75
C SER A 929 -9.46 -17.24 -34.78
N ILE A 930 -9.43 -16.44 -33.70
CA ILE A 930 -8.45 -15.37 -33.48
C ILE A 930 -7.85 -15.46 -32.07
N SER A 931 -6.56 -15.13 -31.95
CA SER A 931 -5.84 -15.04 -30.68
C SER A 931 -5.15 -13.67 -30.55
N TYR A 932 -5.06 -13.16 -29.32
CA TYR A 932 -4.38 -11.93 -28.94
C TYR A 932 -3.40 -12.21 -27.81
N LEU A 933 -2.16 -11.77 -28.05
CA LEU A 933 -0.95 -12.03 -27.26
C LEU A 933 -0.41 -13.46 -27.41
N PRO A 934 0.93 -13.63 -27.32
CA PRO A 934 1.55 -14.93 -27.50
C PRO A 934 1.22 -15.86 -26.32
N SER A 935 1.30 -17.17 -26.57
CA SER A 935 1.09 -18.18 -25.52
C SER A 935 2.10 -18.03 -24.37
N PHE A 936 3.35 -17.78 -24.72
CA PHE A 936 4.46 -17.56 -23.79
C PHE A 936 5.56 -16.73 -24.46
N VAL A 937 6.48 -16.22 -23.65
CA VAL A 937 7.71 -15.58 -24.15
C VAL A 937 8.89 -16.10 -23.33
N THR A 938 9.77 -16.87 -23.94
CA THR A 938 11.00 -17.37 -23.30
C THR A 938 12.09 -16.31 -23.28
N SER A 939 13.10 -16.47 -22.41
CA SER A 939 14.13 -15.45 -22.14
C SER A 939 15.07 -15.15 -23.30
N ASP A 940 15.07 -15.99 -24.34
CA ASP A 940 15.81 -15.84 -25.59
C ASP A 940 15.14 -14.85 -26.57
N TYR A 941 13.86 -14.53 -26.40
CA TYR A 941 13.19 -13.51 -27.20
C TYR A 941 13.61 -12.11 -26.78
N TYR A 942 13.92 -11.24 -27.76
CA TYR A 942 14.42 -9.88 -27.53
C TYR A 942 13.42 -8.91 -26.87
N PHE A 943 12.16 -9.33 -26.77
CA PHE A 943 11.05 -8.65 -26.12
C PHE A 943 10.61 -9.37 -24.84
N TYR A 944 11.48 -10.19 -24.26
CA TYR A 944 11.29 -10.78 -22.94
C TYR A 944 11.63 -9.78 -21.81
N PRO A 945 10.83 -9.70 -20.73
CA PRO A 945 9.44 -10.20 -20.64
C PRO A 945 8.51 -9.38 -21.54
N TYR A 946 7.33 -9.91 -21.89
CA TYR A 946 6.38 -9.15 -22.71
C TYR A 946 5.86 -7.93 -21.94
N LEU A 947 6.16 -6.72 -22.43
CA LEU A 947 5.76 -5.46 -21.79
C LEU A 947 4.79 -4.62 -22.62
N GLY A 948 4.31 -5.14 -23.76
CA GLY A 948 3.42 -4.45 -24.70
C GLY A 948 3.86 -4.62 -26.16
N PRO A 949 3.09 -4.10 -27.13
CA PRO A 949 1.94 -3.20 -26.99
C PRO A 949 0.62 -3.90 -26.58
N TYR A 950 -0.25 -3.20 -25.83
CA TYR A 950 -1.55 -3.73 -25.40
C TYR A 950 -2.73 -3.03 -26.08
N ILE A 951 -3.81 -3.76 -26.38
CA ILE A 951 -5.12 -3.12 -26.62
C ILE A 951 -5.56 -2.48 -25.31
N GLN A 952 -5.93 -1.21 -25.32
CA GLN A 952 -6.32 -0.47 -24.12
C GLN A 952 -7.69 0.16 -24.30
N ASN A 953 -8.32 0.56 -23.20
CA ASN A 953 -9.40 1.54 -23.25
C ASN A 953 -8.89 2.97 -23.01
N SER A 954 -9.77 3.96 -23.08
CA SER A 954 -9.38 5.37 -22.89
C SER A 954 -8.94 5.73 -21.46
N LYS A 955 -9.17 4.83 -20.49
CA LYS A 955 -8.65 4.92 -19.12
C LYS A 955 -7.28 4.23 -18.95
N GLY A 956 -6.70 3.70 -20.03
CA GLY A 956 -5.40 3.03 -20.04
C GLY A 956 -5.41 1.62 -19.43
N LYS A 957 -6.59 0.98 -19.27
CA LYS A 957 -6.66 -0.41 -18.81
C LYS A 957 -6.40 -1.36 -19.98
N ASN A 958 -5.47 -2.30 -19.79
CA ASN A 958 -5.12 -3.30 -20.79
C ASN A 958 -6.26 -4.33 -20.94
N ALA A 959 -6.57 -4.71 -22.17
CA ALA A 959 -7.54 -5.74 -22.48
C ALA A 959 -7.03 -7.13 -22.04
N PHE A 960 -7.95 -8.03 -21.71
CA PHE A 960 -7.62 -9.43 -21.47
C PHE A 960 -7.00 -10.06 -22.74
N SER A 961 -5.98 -10.90 -22.56
CA SER A 961 -5.52 -11.79 -23.62
C SER A 961 -6.62 -12.80 -23.95
N PHE A 962 -6.73 -13.21 -25.20
CA PHE A 962 -7.72 -14.20 -25.62
C PHE A 962 -7.10 -15.18 -26.62
N TYR A 963 -7.53 -16.44 -26.59
CA TYR A 963 -6.91 -17.51 -27.36
C TYR A 963 -7.95 -18.33 -28.11
N GLN A 964 -7.77 -18.45 -29.43
CA GLN A 964 -8.62 -19.20 -30.36
C GLN A 964 -10.12 -18.88 -30.23
N VAL A 965 -10.45 -17.60 -30.02
CA VAL A 965 -11.85 -17.15 -29.97
C VAL A 965 -12.49 -17.35 -31.33
N LYS A 966 -13.62 -18.05 -31.36
CA LYS A 966 -14.33 -18.38 -32.58
C LYS A 966 -14.75 -17.12 -33.34
N VAL A 967 -14.42 -17.07 -34.63
CA VAL A 967 -14.88 -16.03 -35.55
C VAL A 967 -16.26 -16.42 -36.08
N GLN A 968 -17.26 -15.62 -35.74
CA GLN A 968 -18.63 -15.81 -36.18
C GLN A 968 -18.86 -15.10 -37.51
N LYS A 969 -19.64 -15.68 -38.41
CA LYS A 969 -20.06 -14.98 -39.63
C LYS A 969 -21.14 -13.93 -39.28
N ALA A 970 -21.04 -12.76 -39.88
CA ALA A 970 -22.08 -11.74 -39.78
C ALA A 970 -23.42 -12.29 -40.30
N MET A 971 -24.52 -11.84 -39.70
CA MET A 971 -25.86 -12.11 -40.23
C MET A 971 -26.07 -11.39 -41.55
N LYS A 972 -27.07 -11.88 -42.32
CA LYS A 972 -27.56 -11.18 -43.51
C LYS A 972 -27.97 -9.76 -43.14
N ALA A 973 -27.34 -8.78 -43.80
CA ALA A 973 -27.76 -7.39 -43.73
C ALA A 973 -29.18 -7.24 -44.31
N ILE A 974 -30.01 -6.43 -43.66
CA ILE A 974 -31.37 -6.13 -44.11
C ILE A 974 -31.42 -4.67 -44.53
N PRO A 975 -31.96 -4.37 -45.72
CA PRO A 975 -32.13 -3.00 -46.15
C PRO A 975 -33.11 -2.26 -45.24
N ILE A 976 -32.69 -1.07 -44.80
CA ILE A 976 -33.60 -0.07 -44.27
C ILE A 976 -34.10 0.80 -45.44
N THR A 977 -35.41 1.00 -45.50
CA THR A 977 -36.06 1.80 -46.54
C THR A 977 -36.95 2.87 -45.91
N VAL A 978 -37.26 3.92 -46.69
CA VAL A 978 -38.21 4.95 -46.27
C VAL A 978 -39.62 4.47 -46.59
N LYS A 979 -40.45 4.33 -45.55
CA LYS A 979 -41.89 4.05 -45.68
C LYS A 979 -42.66 5.33 -46.03
N GLU A 980 -42.38 6.41 -45.32
CA GLU A 980 -43.03 7.71 -45.49
C GLU A 980 -42.04 8.83 -45.15
N LYS A 981 -42.11 9.94 -45.89
CA LYS A 981 -41.25 11.11 -45.67
C LYS A 981 -42.10 12.37 -45.65
N LYS A 982 -42.11 13.07 -44.52
CA LYS A 982 -42.71 14.39 -44.32
C LYS A 982 -41.60 15.44 -44.26
N TRP A 983 -41.96 16.72 -44.24
CA TRP A 983 -40.99 17.82 -44.16
C TRP A 983 -40.17 17.79 -42.85
N ASN A 984 -40.74 17.29 -41.75
CA ASN A 984 -40.11 17.21 -40.42
C ASN A 984 -40.02 15.80 -39.83
N ALA A 985 -40.41 14.76 -40.56
CA ALA A 985 -40.42 13.39 -40.06
C ALA A 985 -40.05 12.36 -41.14
N ILE A 986 -39.36 11.30 -40.73
CA ILE A 986 -38.97 10.17 -41.59
C ILE A 986 -39.44 8.89 -40.92
N SER A 987 -40.31 8.15 -41.60
CA SER A 987 -40.72 6.81 -41.18
C SER A 987 -39.94 5.76 -41.94
N PHE A 988 -39.15 4.98 -41.23
CA PHE A 988 -38.34 3.87 -41.74
C PHE A 988 -39.09 2.53 -41.64
N GLN A 989 -38.76 1.61 -42.53
CA GLN A 989 -39.18 0.20 -42.46
C GLN A 989 -38.06 -0.75 -42.90
N TRP A 990 -38.02 -1.95 -42.31
CA TRP A 990 -37.12 -3.04 -42.66
C TRP A 990 -37.80 -4.40 -42.50
N GLU A 991 -37.29 -5.44 -43.16
CA GLU A 991 -37.83 -6.80 -43.02
C GLU A 991 -37.44 -7.43 -41.67
N LYS A 992 -38.30 -8.31 -41.15
CA LYS A 992 -37.98 -9.08 -39.94
C LYS A 992 -36.93 -10.15 -40.26
N LEU A 993 -35.81 -10.14 -39.53
CA LEU A 993 -34.86 -11.26 -39.48
C LEU A 993 -35.27 -12.24 -38.39
N PRO A 994 -35.54 -13.53 -38.72
CA PRO A 994 -35.84 -14.52 -37.69
C PRO A 994 -34.69 -14.76 -36.70
N SER A 995 -33.43 -14.58 -37.13
CA SER A 995 -32.24 -14.80 -36.29
C SER A 995 -31.83 -13.61 -35.44
N ALA A 996 -32.49 -12.45 -35.55
CA ALA A 996 -32.18 -11.26 -34.77
C ALA A 996 -32.99 -11.22 -33.47
N SER A 997 -32.32 -10.88 -32.36
CA SER A 997 -32.97 -10.56 -31.08
C SER A 997 -33.30 -9.07 -30.95
N SER A 998 -32.59 -8.19 -31.68
CA SER A 998 -32.89 -6.76 -31.74
C SER A 998 -32.33 -6.08 -32.99
N TYR A 999 -32.70 -4.83 -33.21
CA TYR A 999 -32.16 -3.96 -34.27
C TYR A 999 -31.67 -2.64 -33.67
N ASN A 1000 -30.43 -2.25 -33.96
CA ASN A 1000 -29.92 -0.93 -33.61
C ASN A 1000 -29.98 -0.01 -34.84
N LEU A 1001 -30.70 1.11 -34.69
CA LEU A 1001 -30.73 2.16 -35.69
C LEU A 1001 -29.86 3.33 -35.25
N TRP A 1002 -28.95 3.73 -36.12
CA TRP A 1002 -28.03 4.82 -35.87
C TRP A 1002 -28.21 5.94 -36.90
N ARG A 1003 -27.86 7.17 -36.52
CA ARG A 1003 -27.89 8.36 -37.35
C ARG A 1003 -26.57 9.11 -37.29
N LYS A 1004 -26.14 9.66 -38.42
CA LYS A 1004 -24.99 10.57 -38.53
C LYS A 1004 -25.39 11.82 -39.30
N LEU A 1005 -25.09 12.99 -38.73
CA LEU A 1005 -25.23 14.29 -39.40
C LEU A 1005 -23.98 14.61 -40.25
N PRO A 1006 -24.06 15.52 -41.24
CA PRO A 1006 -22.93 15.89 -42.10
C PRO A 1006 -21.69 16.41 -41.34
N ASN A 1007 -21.92 17.07 -40.20
CA ASN A 1007 -20.88 17.67 -39.36
C ASN A 1007 -20.39 16.74 -38.23
N GLU A 1008 -20.95 15.53 -38.10
CA GLU A 1008 -20.52 14.55 -37.11
C GLU A 1008 -19.43 13.64 -37.68
N SER A 1009 -18.47 13.25 -36.85
CA SER A 1009 -17.46 12.25 -37.22
C SER A 1009 -18.00 10.82 -37.16
N ASN A 1010 -18.91 10.54 -36.22
CA ASN A 1010 -19.43 9.21 -35.88
C ASN A 1010 -20.97 9.13 -35.97
N PHE A 1011 -21.49 7.91 -36.01
CA PHE A 1011 -22.93 7.63 -35.89
C PHE A 1011 -23.36 7.63 -34.42
N ASN A 1012 -24.56 8.14 -34.14
CA ASN A 1012 -25.20 8.18 -32.83
C ASN A 1012 -26.40 7.22 -32.80
N LEU A 1013 -26.59 6.47 -31.71
CA LEU A 1013 -27.71 5.52 -31.57
C LEU A 1013 -29.04 6.27 -31.43
N LEU A 1014 -30.01 5.98 -32.30
CA LEU A 1014 -31.38 6.47 -32.15
C LEU A 1014 -32.21 5.58 -31.24
N GLY A 1015 -32.00 4.26 -31.32
CA GLY A 1015 -32.69 3.29 -30.49
C GLY A 1015 -32.32 1.85 -30.80
N GLN A 1016 -32.53 0.99 -29.81
CA GLN A 1016 -32.51 -0.47 -29.93
C GLN A 1016 -33.95 -0.98 -29.90
N PHE A 1017 -34.35 -1.71 -30.94
CA PHE A 1017 -35.71 -2.18 -31.12
C PHE A 1017 -35.79 -3.70 -30.98
N GLY A 1018 -36.83 -4.20 -30.31
CA GLY A 1018 -37.04 -5.64 -30.14
C GLY A 1018 -37.26 -6.39 -31.47
N PRO A 1019 -37.24 -7.73 -31.45
CA PRO A 1019 -37.16 -8.55 -32.66
C PRO A 1019 -38.42 -8.51 -33.54
N SER A 1020 -39.53 -8.05 -32.97
CA SER A 1020 -40.82 -7.86 -33.66
C SER A 1020 -41.02 -6.45 -34.22
N THR A 1021 -40.11 -5.51 -33.93
CA THR A 1021 -40.22 -4.12 -34.40
C THR A 1021 -39.52 -3.97 -35.75
N THR A 1022 -40.28 -3.61 -36.79
CA THR A 1022 -39.81 -3.50 -38.18
C THR A 1022 -39.97 -2.11 -38.78
N SER A 1023 -40.31 -1.11 -37.95
CA SER A 1023 -40.46 0.28 -38.39
C SER A 1023 -40.16 1.24 -37.25
N TYR A 1024 -39.67 2.43 -37.58
CA TYR A 1024 -39.43 3.52 -36.64
C TYR A 1024 -39.68 4.87 -37.31
N THR A 1025 -40.29 5.83 -36.61
CA THR A 1025 -40.45 7.20 -37.12
C THR A 1025 -39.57 8.14 -36.33
N GLU A 1026 -38.66 8.82 -37.03
CA GLU A 1026 -37.83 9.88 -36.46
C GLU A 1026 -38.40 11.24 -36.80
N ILE A 1027 -38.29 12.18 -35.86
CA ILE A 1027 -38.54 13.61 -36.06
C ILE A 1027 -37.19 14.34 -35.90
N PRO A 1028 -36.44 14.58 -36.99
CA PRO A 1028 -35.12 15.19 -36.89
C PRO A 1028 -35.19 16.64 -36.40
N LYS A 1029 -34.22 17.03 -35.55
CA LYS A 1029 -34.19 18.38 -34.94
C LYS A 1029 -33.73 19.48 -35.90
N SER A 1030 -33.04 19.13 -36.98
CA SER A 1030 -32.48 20.06 -37.94
C SER A 1030 -32.96 19.72 -39.36
N LEU A 1031 -33.42 20.71 -40.11
CA LEU A 1031 -33.82 20.53 -41.51
C LEU A 1031 -32.64 20.87 -42.45
N ASN A 1032 -32.76 20.59 -43.75
CA ASN A 1032 -31.73 20.77 -44.78
C ASN A 1032 -30.45 19.94 -44.69
N LEU A 1033 -30.40 18.95 -43.80
CA LEU A 1033 -29.19 18.15 -43.62
C LEU A 1033 -29.32 16.84 -44.40
N ASN A 1034 -28.20 16.39 -44.95
CA ASN A 1034 -28.08 15.03 -45.44
C ASN A 1034 -27.81 14.10 -44.26
N TYR A 1035 -28.85 13.40 -43.82
CA TYR A 1035 -28.77 12.41 -42.77
C TYR A 1035 -28.31 11.07 -43.34
N GLN A 1036 -27.34 10.45 -42.67
CA GLN A 1036 -26.99 9.06 -42.92
C GLN A 1036 -27.56 8.20 -41.81
N TYR A 1037 -28.28 7.15 -42.18
CA TYR A 1037 -28.83 6.15 -41.28
C TYR A 1037 -28.13 4.82 -41.47
N GLN A 1038 -27.97 4.08 -40.38
CA GLN A 1038 -27.39 2.76 -40.38
C GLN A 1038 -28.26 1.81 -39.55
N LEU A 1039 -28.67 0.69 -40.15
CA LEU A 1039 -29.36 -0.38 -39.45
C LEU A 1039 -28.43 -1.58 -39.27
N ILE A 1040 -28.39 -2.12 -38.04
CA ILE A 1040 -27.66 -3.34 -37.69
C ILE A 1040 -28.62 -4.29 -36.96
N ALA A 1041 -28.77 -5.52 -37.46
CA ALA A 1041 -29.47 -6.58 -36.74
C ALA A 1041 -28.51 -7.25 -35.76
N ILE A 1042 -28.96 -7.57 -34.55
CA ILE A 1042 -28.13 -8.09 -33.46
C ILE A 1042 -28.74 -9.37 -32.90
N ASN A 1043 -27.89 -10.34 -32.58
CA ASN A 1043 -28.23 -11.42 -31.65
C ASN A 1043 -27.06 -11.70 -30.69
N ASP A 1044 -27.25 -12.70 -29.83
CA ASP A 1044 -26.29 -13.03 -28.77
C ASP A 1044 -24.92 -13.45 -29.32
N SER A 1045 -24.88 -14.06 -30.51
CA SER A 1045 -23.65 -14.62 -31.09
C SER A 1045 -22.98 -13.76 -32.16
N THR A 1046 -23.71 -12.89 -32.86
CA THR A 1046 -23.22 -12.14 -34.02
C THR A 1046 -24.05 -10.87 -34.28
N GLU A 1047 -23.68 -10.12 -35.31
CA GLU A 1047 -24.37 -8.92 -35.81
C GLU A 1047 -24.42 -8.98 -37.34
N SER A 1048 -25.34 -8.26 -37.97
CA SER A 1048 -25.32 -8.10 -39.43
C SER A 1048 -24.29 -7.07 -39.87
N ASP A 1049 -23.92 -7.10 -41.15
CA ASP A 1049 -23.27 -5.93 -41.73
C ASP A 1049 -24.21 -4.71 -41.69
N PRO A 1050 -23.64 -3.49 -41.60
CA PRO A 1050 -24.44 -2.28 -41.56
C PRO A 1050 -25.07 -1.98 -42.92
N THR A 1051 -26.36 -1.68 -42.95
CA THR A 1051 -27.00 -1.13 -44.15
C THR A 1051 -27.17 0.37 -44.03
N LEU A 1052 -26.63 1.10 -45.00
CA LEU A 1052 -26.65 2.56 -45.04
C LEU A 1052 -27.83 3.09 -45.87
N LEU A 1053 -28.46 4.16 -45.38
CA LEU A 1053 -29.49 4.92 -46.10
C LEU A 1053 -29.23 6.41 -45.92
N GLN A 1054 -29.06 7.13 -47.03
CA GLN A 1054 -28.88 8.59 -47.02
C GLN A 1054 -30.18 9.30 -47.38
N ILE A 1055 -30.57 10.30 -46.60
CA ILE A 1055 -31.82 11.06 -46.79
C ILE A 1055 -31.56 12.54 -46.56
N ASN A 1056 -31.98 13.37 -47.51
CA ASN A 1056 -32.05 14.82 -47.35
C ASN A 1056 -33.48 15.26 -46.98
N LEU A 1057 -33.67 16.04 -45.92
CA LEU A 1057 -34.96 16.67 -45.59
C LEU A 1057 -35.04 18.12 -46.13
N PRO A 1058 -36.05 18.48 -46.96
CA PRO A 1058 -36.18 19.82 -47.52
C PRO A 1058 -36.53 20.89 -46.47
N ASP A 1059 -36.10 22.14 -46.72
CA ASP A 1059 -36.17 23.29 -45.81
C ASP A 1059 -37.57 23.84 -45.48
N SER A 1060 -38.55 23.67 -46.37
CA SER A 1060 -39.90 24.27 -46.24
C SER A 1060 -40.83 23.78 -47.35
N LEU A 1061 -42.12 24.08 -47.23
CA LEU A 1061 -43.12 23.83 -48.30
C LEU A 1061 -42.89 24.80 -49.47
N LYS A 1062 -43.26 24.42 -50.71
CA LYS A 1062 -43.05 25.27 -51.91
C LYS A 1062 -43.85 26.59 -51.81
N SER A 1063 -43.35 27.68 -52.39
CA SER A 1063 -44.09 28.95 -52.45
C SER A 1063 -45.24 28.91 -53.48
N ILE A 1064 -46.19 29.83 -53.37
CA ILE A 1064 -47.26 30.05 -54.36
C ILE A 1064 -47.14 31.43 -55.01
N PRO A 1065 -47.49 31.60 -56.29
CA PRO A 1065 -47.42 32.91 -56.94
C PRO A 1065 -48.47 33.87 -56.36
N ILE A 1066 -48.07 35.12 -56.12
CA ILE A 1066 -48.99 36.24 -55.89
C ILE A 1066 -49.27 36.85 -57.27
N SER A 1067 -50.54 37.00 -57.63
CA SER A 1067 -50.95 37.60 -58.89
C SER A 1067 -51.67 38.92 -58.64
N LEU A 1068 -51.45 39.90 -59.50
CA LEU A 1068 -52.28 41.10 -59.57
C LEU A 1068 -53.58 40.72 -60.29
N VAL A 1069 -54.74 40.92 -59.65
CA VAL A 1069 -56.06 40.56 -60.22
C VAL A 1069 -56.39 41.48 -61.39
N LYS A 1070 -56.20 42.78 -61.20
CA LYS A 1070 -56.42 43.83 -62.20
C LYS A 1070 -55.66 45.10 -61.81
N GLN A 1071 -55.39 45.94 -62.79
CA GLN A 1071 -54.78 47.24 -62.58
C GLN A 1071 -55.88 48.21 -62.09
N GLU A 1072 -55.64 48.90 -60.97
CA GLU A 1072 -56.60 49.79 -60.31
C GLU A 1072 -55.94 51.12 -59.91
N LYS A 1073 -56.73 52.19 -59.81
CA LYS A 1073 -56.23 53.56 -59.63
C LYS A 1073 -55.83 53.89 -58.18
N LEU A 1074 -56.60 53.40 -57.21
CA LEU A 1074 -56.44 53.72 -55.78
C LEU A 1074 -56.23 52.47 -54.91
N SER A 1075 -56.08 51.30 -55.53
CA SER A 1075 -55.86 50.05 -54.83
C SER A 1075 -55.01 49.09 -55.66
N ILE A 1076 -54.48 48.06 -55.01
CA ILE A 1076 -53.78 46.94 -55.66
C ILE A 1076 -54.50 45.65 -55.24
N PRO A 1077 -55.40 45.10 -56.08
CA PRO A 1077 -56.08 43.84 -55.81
C PRO A 1077 -55.17 42.64 -56.15
N LEU A 1078 -54.93 41.78 -55.17
CA LEU A 1078 -54.02 40.65 -55.23
C LEU A 1078 -54.78 39.33 -55.01
N SER A 1079 -54.35 38.27 -55.68
CA SER A 1079 -54.87 36.91 -55.49
C SER A 1079 -53.78 35.85 -55.54
N TRP A 1080 -54.00 34.72 -54.88
CA TRP A 1080 -53.11 33.57 -54.90
C TRP A 1080 -53.91 32.26 -54.92
N PRO A 1081 -53.37 31.17 -55.49
CA PRO A 1081 -54.09 29.90 -55.56
C PRO A 1081 -54.30 29.29 -54.17
N LYS A 1082 -55.43 28.60 -53.99
CA LYS A 1082 -55.68 27.78 -52.79
C LYS A 1082 -54.65 26.66 -52.70
N VAL A 1083 -54.13 26.45 -51.50
CA VAL A 1083 -53.25 25.32 -51.14
C VAL A 1083 -54.05 24.42 -50.22
N ASN A 1084 -54.16 23.14 -50.58
CA ASN A 1084 -54.80 22.15 -49.72
C ASN A 1084 -54.03 22.09 -48.38
N ASP A 1085 -54.77 21.99 -47.28
CA ASP A 1085 -54.25 21.92 -45.90
C ASP A 1085 -53.60 23.22 -45.37
N ALA A 1086 -53.68 24.33 -46.10
CA ALA A 1086 -53.25 25.63 -45.59
C ALA A 1086 -54.22 26.16 -44.53
N VAL A 1087 -53.73 26.32 -43.30
CA VAL A 1087 -54.46 26.89 -42.16
C VAL A 1087 -54.49 28.41 -42.17
N LYS A 1088 -53.48 29.06 -42.78
CA LYS A 1088 -53.47 30.52 -43.02
C LYS A 1088 -52.45 30.94 -44.09
N TYR A 1089 -52.70 32.10 -44.66
CA TYR A 1089 -51.83 32.88 -45.54
C TYR A 1089 -51.44 34.19 -44.85
N VAL A 1090 -50.20 34.61 -45.03
CA VAL A 1090 -49.67 35.87 -44.51
C VAL A 1090 -49.10 36.67 -45.67
N LEU A 1091 -49.81 37.74 -46.04
CA LEU A 1091 -49.34 38.73 -47.01
C LEU A 1091 -48.75 39.92 -46.26
N SER A 1092 -47.53 40.29 -46.61
CA SER A 1092 -46.88 41.50 -46.11
C SER A 1092 -46.50 42.43 -47.25
N ARG A 1093 -46.45 43.72 -46.98
CA ARG A 1093 -46.11 44.75 -47.96
C ARG A 1093 -44.91 45.56 -47.50
N GLN A 1094 -44.08 45.95 -48.46
CA GLN A 1094 -42.97 46.87 -48.30
C GLN A 1094 -43.18 48.08 -49.23
N ALA A 1095 -43.21 49.28 -48.63
CA ALA A 1095 -43.12 50.54 -49.36
C ALA A 1095 -41.63 50.88 -49.65
N PRO A 1096 -41.32 51.77 -50.62
CA PRO A 1096 -39.94 52.17 -50.89
C PRO A 1096 -39.25 52.71 -49.63
N GLY A 1097 -38.11 52.11 -49.26
CA GLY A 1097 -37.33 52.50 -48.07
C GLY A 1097 -37.84 51.96 -46.73
N GLU A 1098 -38.95 51.21 -46.68
CA GLU A 1098 -39.47 50.60 -45.45
C GLU A 1098 -39.13 49.10 -45.32
N THR A 1099 -39.41 48.50 -44.17
CA THR A 1099 -39.40 47.03 -43.97
C THR A 1099 -40.78 46.43 -44.26
N PHE A 1100 -40.85 45.12 -44.53
CA PHE A 1100 -42.12 44.44 -44.76
C PHE A 1100 -43.01 44.42 -43.51
N LYS A 1101 -44.26 44.86 -43.66
CA LYS A 1101 -45.30 44.81 -42.61
C LYS A 1101 -46.45 43.89 -43.05
N PRO A 1102 -46.96 42.99 -42.18
CA PRO A 1102 -48.11 42.16 -42.51
C PRO A 1102 -49.35 43.03 -42.73
N ILE A 1103 -50.01 42.83 -43.87
CA ILE A 1103 -51.24 43.55 -44.26
C ILE A 1103 -52.45 42.61 -44.33
N LEU A 1104 -52.23 41.30 -44.43
CA LEU A 1104 -53.25 40.27 -44.29
C LEU A 1104 -52.67 39.07 -43.55
N GLN A 1105 -53.45 38.52 -42.61
CA GLN A 1105 -53.23 37.21 -41.99
C GLN A 1105 -54.58 36.50 -41.85
N GLY A 1106 -54.78 35.38 -42.55
CA GLY A 1106 -56.07 34.70 -42.55
C GLY A 1106 -56.16 33.61 -43.62
N THR A 1107 -57.35 33.10 -43.91
CA THR A 1107 -57.58 32.05 -44.92
C THR A 1107 -58.00 32.61 -46.27
N ASP A 1108 -58.09 33.93 -46.40
CA ASP A 1108 -58.47 34.60 -47.64
C ASP A 1108 -57.47 34.31 -48.76
N LEU A 1109 -58.00 34.17 -49.98
CA LEU A 1109 -57.21 33.89 -51.20
C LEU A 1109 -57.02 35.12 -52.08
N GLN A 1110 -57.56 36.26 -51.64
CA GLN A 1110 -57.49 37.54 -52.32
C GLN A 1110 -57.46 38.67 -51.30
N TYR A 1111 -56.79 39.78 -51.65
CA TYR A 1111 -56.69 40.96 -50.81
C TYR A 1111 -56.59 42.22 -51.67
N GLU A 1112 -57.38 43.23 -51.36
CA GLU A 1112 -57.31 44.53 -52.02
C GLU A 1112 -56.59 45.54 -51.12
N ASP A 1113 -55.35 45.88 -51.49
CA ASP A 1113 -54.59 46.88 -50.75
C ASP A 1113 -55.00 48.30 -51.17
N LYS A 1114 -55.82 48.94 -50.34
CA LYS A 1114 -56.29 50.33 -50.53
C LYS A 1114 -55.37 51.38 -49.91
N ASN A 1115 -54.36 50.97 -49.15
CA ASN A 1115 -53.44 51.87 -48.45
C ASN A 1115 -52.19 52.16 -49.31
N VAL A 1116 -52.40 52.49 -50.58
CA VAL A 1116 -51.36 52.64 -51.61
C VAL A 1116 -51.51 53.99 -52.31
N SER A 1117 -50.39 54.61 -52.67
CA SER A 1117 -50.40 55.87 -53.43
C SER A 1117 -50.22 55.59 -54.94
N PRO A 1118 -50.97 56.28 -55.83
CA PRO A 1118 -50.82 56.14 -57.28
C PRO A 1118 -49.37 56.34 -57.73
N GLY A 1119 -48.87 55.48 -58.63
CA GLY A 1119 -47.51 55.57 -59.16
C GLY A 1119 -46.41 54.97 -58.29
N ILE A 1120 -46.63 54.76 -57.00
CA ILE A 1120 -45.65 54.15 -56.08
C ILE A 1120 -45.65 52.62 -56.22
N SER A 1121 -44.46 52.04 -56.40
CA SER A 1121 -44.30 50.58 -56.44
C SER A 1121 -44.10 49.99 -55.06
N TYR A 1122 -44.97 49.05 -54.69
CA TYR A 1122 -44.88 48.26 -53.47
C TYR A 1122 -44.41 46.84 -53.78
N VAL A 1123 -43.66 46.25 -52.87
CA VAL A 1123 -43.30 44.82 -52.93
C VAL A 1123 -44.16 44.07 -51.93
N TYR A 1124 -44.89 43.08 -52.41
CA TYR A 1124 -45.70 42.17 -51.62
C TYR A 1124 -44.93 40.87 -51.44
N LYS A 1125 -44.93 40.33 -50.22
CA LYS A 1125 -44.40 39.01 -49.90
C LYS A 1125 -45.49 38.12 -49.30
N MET A 1126 -45.54 36.85 -49.70
CA MET A 1126 -46.54 35.88 -49.26
C MET A 1126 -45.90 34.62 -48.72
N GLN A 1127 -46.45 34.12 -47.61
CA GLN A 1127 -46.20 32.77 -47.09
C GLN A 1127 -47.52 32.13 -46.69
N TYR A 1128 -47.62 30.80 -46.80
CA TYR A 1128 -48.72 30.04 -46.22
C TYR A 1128 -48.23 29.07 -45.15
N PHE A 1129 -49.14 28.67 -44.29
CA PHE A 1129 -48.92 27.80 -43.16
C PHE A 1129 -49.87 26.61 -43.28
N THR A 1130 -49.40 25.40 -43.04
CA THR A 1130 -50.22 24.20 -42.82
C THR A 1130 -50.02 23.74 -41.37
N GLU A 1131 -50.75 22.73 -40.89
CA GLU A 1131 -50.39 22.04 -39.64
C GLU A 1131 -48.96 21.47 -39.70
N ASP A 1132 -48.53 21.15 -40.92
CA ASP A 1132 -47.24 20.61 -41.32
C ASP A 1132 -46.24 21.70 -41.78
N GLY A 1133 -46.26 22.92 -41.23
CA GLY A 1133 -45.18 23.89 -41.40
C GLY A 1133 -45.43 25.06 -42.36
N ILE A 1134 -44.36 25.76 -42.75
CA ILE A 1134 -44.40 27.09 -43.40
C ILE A 1134 -43.83 26.99 -44.83
N SER A 1135 -44.44 27.71 -45.77
CA SER A 1135 -43.94 27.80 -47.15
C SER A 1135 -42.74 28.73 -47.31
N GLN A 1136 -41.97 28.50 -48.39
CA GLN A 1136 -41.08 29.49 -48.96
C GLN A 1136 -41.84 30.79 -49.29
N THR A 1137 -41.12 31.91 -49.29
CA THR A 1137 -41.69 33.23 -49.55
C THR A 1137 -41.83 33.48 -51.06
N SER A 1138 -42.98 33.96 -51.48
CA SER A 1138 -43.22 34.48 -52.84
C SER A 1138 -43.25 36.00 -52.82
N TYR A 1139 -42.85 36.64 -53.92
CA TYR A 1139 -42.83 38.10 -54.04
C TYR A 1139 -43.56 38.58 -55.29
N LEU A 1140 -44.23 39.72 -55.20
CA LEU A 1140 -44.80 40.44 -56.33
C LEU A 1140 -44.57 41.94 -56.15
N LYS A 1141 -44.04 42.61 -57.17
CA LYS A 1141 -43.96 44.06 -57.22
C LYS A 1141 -45.14 44.60 -58.02
N ALA A 1142 -45.96 45.46 -57.41
CA ALA A 1142 -47.14 46.05 -58.04
C ALA A 1142 -47.28 47.54 -57.66
N ARG A 1143 -48.00 48.32 -58.48
CA ARG A 1143 -48.30 49.74 -58.24
C ARG A 1143 -49.73 50.05 -58.66
N ALA A 1144 -50.36 51.04 -58.02
CA ALA A 1144 -51.66 51.58 -58.44
C ALA A 1144 -51.49 52.52 -59.65
N GLU A 1145 -52.48 52.53 -60.54
CA GLU A 1145 -52.51 53.27 -61.82
C GLU A 1145 -52.69 54.78 -61.62
N ILE A 1146 -52.08 55.61 -62.48
CA ILE A 1146 -52.22 57.07 -62.47
C ILE A 1146 -53.27 57.45 -63.53
N THR A 1147 -54.25 58.32 -63.19
CA THR A 1147 -55.17 58.88 -64.20
C THR A 1147 -54.78 60.32 -64.55
N LEU A 1148 -54.47 60.56 -65.82
CA LEU A 1148 -54.36 61.86 -66.47
C LEU A 1148 -55.65 62.11 -67.27
N SER A 1149 -56.27 63.30 -67.16
CA SER A 1149 -57.39 63.69 -68.03
C SER A 1149 -56.87 64.24 -69.36
N THR A 1150 -57.37 63.65 -70.45
CA THR A 1150 -57.60 64.15 -71.83
C THR A 1150 -57.01 65.52 -72.22
N GLU A 1151 -55.93 65.53 -73.00
CA GLU A 1151 -55.79 66.18 -74.34
C GLU A 1151 -54.35 66.06 -74.88
N GLU A 1152 -54.28 65.75 -76.18
CA GLU A 1152 -53.27 66.00 -77.22
C GLU A 1152 -51.78 65.58 -77.08
N GLU A 1153 -51.40 64.63 -77.95
CA GLU A 1153 -50.04 64.37 -78.42
C GLU A 1153 -49.42 65.61 -79.11
N SER A 1154 -48.13 65.92 -78.87
CA SER A 1154 -47.07 65.65 -79.87
C SER A 1154 -45.67 66.10 -79.45
N LYS A 1155 -44.70 65.20 -79.74
CA LYS A 1155 -43.29 65.44 -80.14
C LYS A 1155 -42.36 66.01 -79.06
N GLU A 1156 -41.28 65.32 -78.68
CA GLU A 1156 -40.09 65.19 -79.54
C GLU A 1156 -39.61 63.74 -79.73
N LYS A 1157 -39.54 63.29 -80.98
CA LYS A 1157 -39.01 61.98 -81.36
C LYS A 1157 -37.55 62.15 -81.80
N ILE A 1158 -36.59 61.88 -80.92
CA ILE A 1158 -35.20 61.69 -81.35
C ILE A 1158 -35.11 60.34 -82.06
N ARG A 1159 -34.55 60.31 -83.27
CA ARG A 1159 -34.39 59.09 -84.08
C ARG A 1159 -32.93 58.91 -84.46
N ILE A 1160 -32.44 57.67 -84.36
CA ILE A 1160 -31.11 57.28 -84.84
C ILE A 1160 -31.23 56.15 -85.85
N PHE A 1161 -30.74 56.37 -87.07
CA PHE A 1161 -30.85 55.38 -88.14
C PHE A 1161 -29.82 55.58 -89.29
N PRO A 1162 -29.44 54.49 -89.98
CA PRO A 1162 -29.56 53.11 -89.53
C PRO A 1162 -28.68 52.89 -88.29
N ASN A 1163 -29.15 52.10 -87.33
CA ASN A 1163 -28.36 51.70 -86.17
C ASN A 1163 -28.83 50.31 -85.69
N PRO A 1164 -28.06 49.24 -85.94
CA PRO A 1164 -26.66 49.20 -86.39
C PRO A 1164 -26.42 49.70 -87.84
N SER A 1165 -25.21 50.18 -88.16
CA SER A 1165 -24.84 50.72 -89.49
C SER A 1165 -23.54 50.15 -90.09
N LYS A 1166 -23.56 50.06 -91.42
CA LYS A 1166 -22.47 49.83 -92.39
C LYS A 1166 -21.34 50.87 -92.37
N SER A 1167 -21.72 52.13 -92.32
CA SER A 1167 -20.80 53.20 -92.73
C SER A 1167 -21.21 54.54 -92.19
N ASN A 1168 -22.47 54.95 -92.31
CA ASN A 1168 -22.93 56.26 -91.88
C ASN A 1168 -24.15 56.14 -90.96
N VAL A 1169 -24.22 56.99 -89.95
CA VAL A 1169 -25.34 57.05 -89.01
C VAL A 1169 -25.88 58.47 -89.00
N THR A 1170 -27.21 58.57 -89.00
CA THR A 1170 -27.93 59.84 -88.87
C THR A 1170 -28.65 59.89 -87.54
N VAL A 1171 -28.49 61.01 -86.82
CA VAL A 1171 -29.29 61.36 -85.63
C VAL A 1171 -30.18 62.54 -86.01
N GLU A 1172 -31.49 62.33 -85.98
CA GLU A 1172 -32.50 63.39 -86.13
C GLU A 1172 -33.02 63.77 -84.73
N LEU A 1173 -32.94 65.05 -84.43
CA LEU A 1173 -33.37 65.69 -83.20
C LEU A 1173 -34.72 66.37 -83.47
N GLY A 1174 -35.58 66.41 -82.44
CA GLY A 1174 -36.93 66.95 -82.58
C GLY A 1174 -37.00 68.45 -82.85
N GLU A 1175 -35.91 69.17 -82.59
CA GLU A 1175 -35.77 70.62 -82.73
C GLU A 1175 -34.37 71.01 -83.26
N MET A 1176 -34.23 72.23 -83.77
CA MET A 1176 -32.93 72.79 -84.19
C MET A 1176 -32.14 73.20 -82.95
N ILE A 1177 -30.95 72.63 -82.79
CA ILE A 1177 -30.11 72.92 -81.64
C ILE A 1177 -28.76 73.52 -82.05
N SER A 1178 -28.21 74.33 -81.14
CA SER A 1178 -26.84 74.83 -81.20
C SER A 1178 -26.07 74.25 -80.01
N GLY A 1179 -24.82 73.79 -80.23
CA GLY A 1179 -24.08 73.02 -79.25
C GLY A 1179 -22.94 72.22 -79.87
N PHE A 1180 -22.61 71.06 -79.29
CA PHE A 1180 -21.62 70.14 -79.85
C PHE A 1180 -22.12 68.70 -79.78
N ALA A 1181 -21.75 67.89 -80.78
CA ALA A 1181 -21.90 66.44 -80.75
C ALA A 1181 -20.53 65.77 -80.69
N THR A 1182 -20.36 64.81 -79.80
CA THR A 1182 -19.11 64.09 -79.59
C THR A 1182 -19.30 62.60 -79.83
N LEU A 1183 -18.46 61.97 -80.66
CA LEU A 1183 -18.39 60.51 -80.79
C LEU A 1183 -17.30 59.95 -79.86
N THR A 1184 -17.65 58.96 -79.03
CA THR A 1184 -16.73 58.26 -78.14
C THR A 1184 -16.78 56.74 -78.37
N ASN A 1185 -15.66 56.05 -78.10
CA ASN A 1185 -15.63 54.58 -78.08
C ASN A 1185 -16.09 54.03 -76.71
N MET A 1186 -16.18 52.70 -76.55
CA MET A 1186 -16.58 52.08 -75.28
C MET A 1186 -15.65 52.39 -74.09
N ASP A 1187 -14.39 52.75 -74.34
CA ASP A 1187 -13.43 53.10 -73.28
C ASP A 1187 -13.59 54.56 -72.81
N GLY A 1188 -14.56 55.30 -73.36
CA GLY A 1188 -14.80 56.71 -73.07
C GLY A 1188 -13.84 57.66 -73.79
N ARG A 1189 -13.00 57.17 -74.70
CA ARG A 1189 -12.09 58.01 -75.49
C ARG A 1189 -12.87 58.76 -76.57
N ARG A 1190 -12.73 60.08 -76.59
CA ARG A 1190 -13.26 60.97 -77.62
C ARG A 1190 -12.57 60.72 -78.97
N LEU A 1191 -13.37 60.38 -79.98
CA LEU A 1191 -12.91 60.06 -81.34
C LEU A 1191 -13.09 61.23 -82.31
N GLU A 1192 -14.21 61.95 -82.20
CA GLU A 1192 -14.53 63.10 -83.03
C GLU A 1192 -15.52 64.02 -82.31
N GLU A 1193 -15.49 65.31 -82.62
CA GLU A 1193 -16.43 66.32 -82.11
C GLU A 1193 -16.83 67.27 -83.23
N TRP A 1194 -18.13 67.58 -83.31
CA TRP A 1194 -18.70 68.45 -84.32
C TRP A 1194 -19.47 69.59 -83.66
N PRO A 1195 -19.20 70.87 -84.01
CA PRO A 1195 -20.06 71.97 -83.62
C PRO A 1195 -21.42 71.87 -84.33
N LEU A 1196 -22.48 72.15 -83.57
CA LEU A 1196 -23.86 72.27 -84.06
C LEU A 1196 -24.22 73.75 -84.04
N ALA A 1197 -24.63 74.29 -85.18
CA ALA A 1197 -25.13 75.65 -85.32
C ALA A 1197 -26.51 75.60 -85.97
N GLU A 1198 -27.55 75.63 -85.14
CA GLU A 1198 -28.96 75.54 -85.56
C GLU A 1198 -29.25 74.32 -86.46
N GLN A 1199 -28.77 73.14 -86.05
CA GLN A 1199 -28.99 71.90 -86.77
C GLN A 1199 -29.89 70.97 -85.97
N ASN A 1200 -30.84 70.33 -86.64
CA ASN A 1200 -31.67 69.26 -86.05
C ASN A 1200 -31.25 67.87 -86.54
N THR A 1201 -30.25 67.77 -87.43
CA THR A 1201 -29.83 66.48 -88.00
C THR A 1201 -28.31 66.41 -88.07
N LEU A 1202 -27.79 65.27 -87.62
CA LEU A 1202 -26.36 64.98 -87.50
C LEU A 1202 -26.03 63.74 -88.31
N ARG A 1203 -25.10 63.85 -89.25
CA ARG A 1203 -24.61 62.71 -90.05
C ARG A 1203 -23.13 62.55 -89.83
N PHE A 1204 -22.71 61.36 -89.39
CA PHE A 1204 -21.30 61.05 -89.20
C PHE A 1204 -20.97 59.65 -89.74
N SER A 1205 -19.73 59.50 -90.18
CA SER A 1205 -19.24 58.26 -90.78
C SER A 1205 -18.48 57.42 -89.77
N LEU A 1206 -18.93 56.19 -89.62
CA LEU A 1206 -18.27 55.11 -88.90
C LEU A 1206 -17.34 54.27 -89.79
N ALA A 1207 -17.22 54.57 -91.10
CA ALA A 1207 -16.48 53.73 -92.04
C ALA A 1207 -14.97 53.58 -91.71
N LYS A 1208 -14.38 54.59 -91.07
CA LYS A 1208 -12.96 54.61 -90.69
C LYS A 1208 -12.67 53.98 -89.32
N TYR A 1209 -13.70 53.58 -88.58
CA TYR A 1209 -13.56 53.00 -87.24
C TYR A 1209 -13.85 51.50 -87.27
N PRO A 1210 -13.17 50.70 -86.44
CA PRO A 1210 -13.39 49.25 -86.38
C PRO A 1210 -14.83 48.90 -85.96
N GLU A 1211 -15.26 47.67 -86.23
CA GLU A 1211 -16.54 47.15 -85.76
C GLU A 1211 -16.64 47.23 -84.24
N GLY A 1212 -17.79 47.65 -83.72
CA GLY A 1212 -17.95 47.88 -82.29
C GLY A 1212 -19.07 48.86 -81.91
N ILE A 1213 -19.19 49.11 -80.60
CA ILE A 1213 -20.15 50.05 -80.02
C ILE A 1213 -19.47 51.40 -79.80
N TYR A 1214 -20.15 52.46 -80.22
CA TYR A 1214 -19.77 53.86 -80.05
C TYR A 1214 -20.92 54.62 -79.38
N PHE A 1215 -20.64 55.78 -78.81
CA PHE A 1215 -21.64 56.66 -78.22
C PHE A 1215 -21.55 58.05 -78.81
N VAL A 1216 -22.69 58.64 -79.15
CA VAL A 1216 -22.80 60.02 -79.59
C VAL A 1216 -23.43 60.83 -78.47
N GLN A 1217 -22.66 61.73 -77.90
CA GLN A 1217 -23.11 62.66 -76.87
C GLN A 1217 -23.46 63.98 -77.53
N VAL A 1218 -24.73 64.41 -77.44
CA VAL A 1218 -25.21 65.68 -77.98
C VAL A 1218 -25.49 66.60 -76.80
N LYS A 1219 -24.78 67.73 -76.77
CA LYS A 1219 -24.95 68.77 -75.77
C LYS A 1219 -25.41 70.05 -76.45
N ALA A 1220 -26.71 70.35 -76.37
CA ALA A 1220 -27.25 71.62 -76.79
C ALA A 1220 -27.06 72.68 -75.69
N VAL A 1221 -26.89 73.94 -76.08
CA VAL A 1221 -26.69 75.07 -75.15
C VAL A 1221 -27.89 75.25 -74.20
N HIS A 1222 -29.10 74.97 -74.68
CA HIS A 1222 -30.36 75.17 -73.95
C HIS A 1222 -30.89 73.88 -73.31
N TRP A 1223 -30.23 72.73 -73.49
CA TRP A 1223 -30.64 71.50 -72.84
C TRP A 1223 -30.05 71.39 -71.44
N PRO A 1224 -30.86 71.03 -70.42
CA PRO A 1224 -30.39 70.91 -69.04
C PRO A 1224 -29.46 69.70 -68.83
N ALA A 1225 -29.43 68.74 -69.76
CA ALA A 1225 -28.55 67.56 -69.74
C ALA A 1225 -28.10 67.18 -71.15
N GLU A 1226 -26.92 66.58 -71.28
CA GLU A 1226 -26.47 66.00 -72.55
C GLU A 1226 -27.22 64.69 -72.85
N ILE A 1227 -27.52 64.45 -74.12
CA ILE A 1227 -28.16 63.22 -74.58
C ILE A 1227 -27.08 62.27 -75.08
N ILE A 1228 -27.07 61.03 -74.60
CA ILE A 1228 -26.10 60.01 -75.01
C ILE A 1228 -26.83 58.93 -75.81
N LEU A 1229 -26.46 58.77 -77.08
CA LEU A 1229 -27.05 57.78 -77.99
C LEU A 1229 -26.04 56.68 -78.29
N LYS A 1230 -26.43 55.41 -78.08
CA LYS A 1230 -25.62 54.25 -78.44
C LYS A 1230 -25.68 54.01 -79.95
N VAL A 1231 -24.54 53.81 -80.58
CA VAL A 1231 -24.38 53.54 -82.02
C VAL A 1231 -23.55 52.28 -82.23
N VAL A 1232 -23.94 51.43 -83.18
CA VAL A 1232 -23.26 50.15 -83.43
C VAL A 1232 -22.77 50.07 -84.88
N LYS A 1233 -21.45 49.92 -85.06
CA LYS A 1233 -20.83 49.58 -86.36
C LYS A 1233 -20.79 48.06 -86.50
N ILE A 1234 -21.47 47.55 -87.51
CA ILE A 1234 -21.46 46.15 -87.94
C ILE A 1234 -20.56 45.99 -89.19
N PRO A 1235 -20.16 44.76 -89.59
CA PRO A 1235 -19.34 44.53 -90.79
C PRO A 1235 -19.85 45.21 -92.07
#